data_AF-A0A1H1BA64-F1
#
_entry.id   AF-A0A1H1BA64-F1
#
_cell.length_a   1.000
_cell.length_b   1.000
_cell.length_c   1.000
_cell.angle_alpha   90.00
_cell.angle_beta   90.00
_cell.angle_gamma   90.00
#
_symmetry.space_group_name_H-M   'P 1'
#
loop_
_entity.id
_entity.type
_entity.pdbx_description
1 polymer ?
#
loop_
_entity_poly.entity_id
_entity_poly.type
_entity_poly.pdbx_seq_one_letter_code
_entity_poly.pdbx_strand_id
1 'polypeptide(L)'
;MRRRTFMTALVTGAAAVSGAELTEAQTADSSETIQPLMFDSTASILSSESEPLTGDSLVAVWAESTAYNGDEDGDGDAVSYSEGTQIPLVVSADNLVAFGAPIGQNDTDFNYGNEEFLLNVLDAEVDGSTILFDEGHGQFYDTDAFSTVIEYVENNGYNINATTSLAANLEGADAAIVTSPSEAFSATERDALASFVTSGGTLLLFDQSDFSNYDATDNLNEITTAVDAPFRFNDDQVYDPQNNASAEFVPTTSNFNTSFEYFENREGLGLELNRDETYTVEVVEITDGDTIDVAFDGGQEEAIRILGIDTPETGSATSTERAEEWEGIESYDYLEAAGEAATAFAQEELSPGDTVELSFDGTEPVRDEYGRVLGYLTYDASGDGDRNTLYNRRVVEAGHGRVYGSGFNRHDDFLAAEFSARDAGLEVWSESDPYGSSPIRDRPAEDLFFPNPTSIVTTSGPVSSERVPVFAAPSATRSGAETTYEEDVPLGAVDYDSRLVYLGAPIISETYEAAEGYPVDTSTYENFAFVTELINDMSDREDGPVLIEGGHGQFNLGYSLSSEDAAYYQRYLEGQDILFEQVNDVTTTTANERLAAARALIITTPASAFSDGELAAVRSFAEAGGTVVLMGSASASDAQREYLNSIAAGIDSDLRLGRGSVTDPESNLNDEATIPVTTNLNETEAPSDQPPIARIDLKVTDVTVGERLAFRVEDTSDNERWIDSLEWTFGDGTTAEGWFNAHRYDEPGEYTVTLTATDNTGTKTTDTITITVKELADPIARIIPSTTEPSVNDRVTFRVEDTSGNERWIDSLEWTFGDGTTAEGWFNAHRYDESGEYTVTLTATDNTGTKTTDTITVTVE
;
A
#
# COMPACT_ATOMS: atom_id res chain seq x y z
N MET A 1 45.44 9.45 -16.67
CA MET A 1 46.25 9.18 -15.44
C MET A 1 47.06 10.41 -15.02
N ARG A 2 46.39 11.38 -14.41
CA ARG A 2 47.01 12.38 -13.51
C ARG A 2 46.22 12.38 -12.21
N ARG A 3 46.41 11.35 -11.37
CA ARG A 3 45.90 11.37 -9.99
C ARG A 3 46.66 12.43 -9.20
N ARG A 4 45.97 13.48 -8.73
CA ARG A 4 46.50 14.40 -7.70
C ARG A 4 46.37 13.71 -6.33
N THR A 5 47.38 12.94 -5.93
CA THR A 5 47.41 12.36 -4.58
C THR A 5 47.86 13.40 -3.56
N PHE A 6 46.96 13.88 -2.70
CA PHE A 6 47.32 14.71 -1.54
C PHE A 6 47.69 13.82 -0.35
N MET A 7 48.94 13.92 0.11
CA MET A 7 49.38 13.35 1.39
C MET A 7 49.12 14.34 2.52
N THR A 8 48.14 14.06 3.37
CA THR A 8 48.01 14.71 4.68
C THR A 8 48.98 14.05 5.66
N ALA A 9 49.95 14.83 6.16
CA ALA A 9 51.00 14.34 7.05
C ALA A 9 50.46 14.12 8.49
N LEU A 10 50.38 12.87 8.92
CA LEU A 10 50.08 12.48 10.32
C LEU A 10 51.37 12.16 11.09
N VAL A 11 51.49 12.80 12.26
CA VAL A 11 52.60 12.69 13.20
C VAL A 11 52.66 11.28 13.81
N THR A 12 53.80 10.62 13.63
CA THR A 12 54.12 9.31 14.21
C THR A 12 54.24 9.35 15.75
N GLY A 13 53.43 8.53 16.42
CA GLY A 13 53.63 8.11 17.81
C GLY A 13 53.38 6.61 17.94
N ALA A 14 54.44 5.80 17.85
CA ALA A 14 54.37 4.35 17.91
C ALA A 14 54.35 3.83 19.36
N ALA A 15 53.45 2.89 19.67
CA ALA A 15 53.64 1.85 20.66
C ALA A 15 52.95 0.57 20.21
N ALA A 16 53.75 -0.44 19.86
CA ALA A 16 53.32 -1.74 19.42
C ALA A 16 52.93 -2.64 20.61
N VAL A 17 51.80 -3.35 20.50
CA VAL A 17 51.59 -4.66 21.13
C VAL A 17 50.87 -5.58 20.14
N SER A 18 51.33 -6.82 20.13
CA SER A 18 51.15 -7.89 19.16
C SER A 18 49.79 -8.61 19.22
N GLY A 19 49.27 -8.93 18.04
CA GLY A 19 48.88 -10.29 17.64
C GLY A 19 47.59 -10.86 18.22
N ALA A 20 46.52 -10.77 17.44
CA ALA A 20 45.45 -11.76 17.38
C ALA A 20 44.88 -11.75 15.95
N GLU A 21 44.66 -12.95 15.41
CA GLU A 21 44.10 -13.20 14.08
C GLU A 21 42.73 -12.53 13.93
N LEU A 22 42.57 -11.71 12.88
CA LEU A 22 41.27 -11.21 12.44
C LEU A 22 40.78 -12.15 11.33
N THR A 23 39.69 -12.84 11.64
CA THR A 23 38.81 -13.50 10.67
C THR A 23 38.23 -12.46 9.71
N GLU A 24 38.10 -12.84 8.43
CA GLU A 24 37.37 -12.10 7.40
C GLU A 24 36.04 -11.59 7.96
N ALA A 25 35.98 -10.30 8.23
CA ALA A 25 34.75 -9.54 8.39
C ALA A 25 34.60 -8.71 7.12
N GLN A 26 33.40 -8.82 6.56
CA GLN A 26 32.88 -8.10 5.40
C GLN A 26 33.46 -6.69 5.29
N THR A 27 34.05 -6.41 4.15
CA THR A 27 34.21 -5.04 3.67
C THR A 27 32.82 -4.42 3.57
N ALA A 28 32.61 -3.35 4.33
CA ALA A 28 31.47 -2.46 4.19
C ALA A 28 31.39 -1.99 2.73
N ASP A 29 30.21 -2.13 2.15
CA ASP A 29 29.88 -1.69 0.79
C ASP A 29 29.36 -0.26 0.90
N SER A 30 30.26 0.72 0.79
CA SER A 30 29.89 2.08 0.40
C SER A 30 29.79 2.08 -1.12
N SER A 31 28.66 2.46 -1.71
CA SER A 31 28.49 2.44 -3.17
C SER A 31 29.66 3.16 -3.87
N GLU A 32 30.39 2.46 -4.74
CA GLU A 32 31.52 3.03 -5.50
C GLU A 32 31.07 4.10 -6.52
N THR A 33 29.75 4.25 -6.74
CA THR A 33 29.12 5.11 -7.73
C THR A 33 28.21 6.16 -7.07
N ILE A 34 28.17 7.38 -7.62
CA ILE A 34 27.28 8.46 -7.17
C ILE A 34 25.79 8.07 -7.19
N GLN A 35 24.97 8.77 -6.39
CA GLN A 35 23.51 8.68 -6.43
C GLN A 35 22.94 9.06 -7.82
N PRO A 36 21.67 8.73 -8.14
CA PRO A 36 21.01 9.23 -9.34
C PRO A 36 21.14 10.74 -9.48
N LEU A 37 21.05 11.23 -10.72
CA LEU A 37 21.10 12.65 -11.04
C LEU A 37 19.71 13.19 -11.28
N MET A 38 19.43 14.39 -10.76
CA MET A 38 18.22 15.16 -11.00
C MET A 38 18.45 16.19 -12.11
N PHE A 39 17.49 16.34 -13.01
CA PHE A 39 17.54 17.29 -14.13
C PHE A 39 16.28 18.15 -14.14
N ASP A 40 16.29 19.28 -13.41
CA ASP A 40 15.17 20.23 -13.41
C ASP A 40 15.07 20.97 -14.76
N SER A 41 13.92 20.80 -15.43
CA SER A 41 13.57 21.52 -16.65
C SER A 41 14.65 21.34 -17.74
N THR A 42 14.90 20.08 -18.10
CA THR A 42 16.00 19.72 -19.00
C THR A 42 15.58 19.66 -20.47
N ALA A 43 16.46 20.16 -21.34
CA ALA A 43 16.46 19.86 -22.77
C ALA A 43 17.27 18.59 -23.05
N SER A 44 17.02 17.96 -24.19
CA SER A 44 17.84 16.87 -24.73
C SER A 44 18.96 17.40 -25.64
N ILE A 45 19.91 16.53 -25.98
CA ILE A 45 21.06 16.89 -26.83
C ILE A 45 21.00 16.14 -28.16
N LEU A 46 21.17 16.83 -29.28
CA LEU A 46 21.16 16.29 -30.65
C LEU A 46 22.57 16.13 -31.22
N SER A 47 22.67 15.43 -32.35
CA SER A 47 23.85 15.49 -33.21
C SER A 47 24.00 16.87 -33.85
N SER A 48 25.21 17.26 -34.25
CA SER A 48 25.46 18.54 -34.92
C SER A 48 24.71 18.74 -36.25
N GLU A 49 24.11 17.68 -36.81
CA GLU A 49 23.26 17.74 -38.01
C GLU A 49 21.77 17.96 -37.69
N SER A 50 21.40 18.24 -36.43
CA SER A 50 19.99 18.36 -35.96
C SER A 50 19.19 17.07 -36.08
N GLU A 51 19.85 15.93 -35.85
CA GLU A 51 19.21 14.61 -35.84
C GLU A 51 19.41 13.96 -34.46
N PRO A 52 18.51 13.04 -34.03
CA PRO A 52 18.63 12.30 -32.78
C PRO A 52 20.03 11.67 -32.59
N LEU A 53 20.67 11.98 -31.46
CA LEU A 53 21.99 11.46 -31.09
C LEU A 53 21.83 10.10 -30.41
N THR A 54 22.12 9.03 -31.16
CA THR A 54 21.91 7.63 -30.71
C THR A 54 23.21 6.87 -30.44
N GLY A 55 24.37 7.49 -30.67
CA GLY A 55 25.68 6.90 -30.40
C GLY A 55 26.11 7.09 -28.94
N ASP A 56 26.69 6.05 -28.33
CA ASP A 56 27.14 6.04 -26.93
C ASP A 56 28.46 6.78 -26.69
N SER A 57 29.30 6.93 -27.71
CA SER A 57 30.67 7.43 -27.55
C SER A 57 30.80 8.85 -27.01
N LEU A 58 29.73 9.66 -27.09
CA LEU A 58 29.71 11.03 -26.59
C LEU A 58 28.81 11.21 -25.38
N VAL A 59 27.89 10.28 -25.11
CA VAL A 59 26.81 10.48 -24.14
C VAL A 59 27.24 9.91 -22.80
N ALA A 60 27.38 10.79 -21.80
CA ALA A 60 27.73 10.40 -20.43
C ALA A 60 26.50 9.97 -19.63
N VAL A 61 25.38 10.67 -19.80
CA VAL A 61 24.12 10.42 -19.07
C VAL A 61 22.96 10.39 -20.05
N TRP A 62 22.16 9.34 -19.94
CA TRP A 62 20.90 9.18 -20.66
C TRP A 62 19.73 9.42 -19.70
N ALA A 63 18.58 9.82 -20.21
CA ALA A 63 17.32 9.70 -19.47
C ALA A 63 16.94 8.22 -19.30
N GLU A 64 16.03 7.94 -18.37
CA GLU A 64 15.43 6.61 -18.23
C GLU A 64 14.54 6.29 -19.45
N SER A 65 14.25 5.00 -19.66
CA SER A 65 13.57 4.55 -20.88
C SER A 65 12.11 5.01 -21.00
N THR A 66 11.54 5.54 -19.91
CA THR A 66 10.17 6.06 -19.80
C THR A 66 10.07 7.52 -20.19
N ALA A 67 11.21 8.20 -20.33
CA ALA A 67 11.25 9.60 -20.70
C ALA A 67 10.85 9.85 -22.15
N TYR A 68 10.26 11.01 -22.42
CA TYR A 68 9.89 11.48 -23.76
C TYR A 68 10.13 12.99 -23.91
N ASN A 69 10.20 13.47 -25.16
CA ASN A 69 10.38 14.90 -25.47
C ASN A 69 9.02 15.57 -25.74
N GLY A 70 8.83 16.77 -25.21
CA GLY A 70 7.74 17.68 -25.53
C GLY A 70 8.25 18.97 -26.18
N ASP A 71 7.40 19.58 -27.00
CA ASP A 71 7.57 20.90 -27.61
C ASP A 71 6.57 21.85 -26.91
N GLU A 72 7.03 22.55 -25.88
CA GLU A 72 6.16 23.31 -24.98
C GLU A 72 5.75 24.68 -25.51
N ASP A 73 6.62 25.34 -26.26
CA ASP A 73 6.30 26.62 -26.87
C ASP A 73 5.44 26.45 -28.15
N GLY A 74 5.48 25.24 -28.73
CA GLY A 74 4.64 24.79 -29.83
C GLY A 74 5.00 25.41 -31.17
N ASP A 75 6.22 25.91 -31.32
CA ASP A 75 6.69 26.55 -32.54
C ASP A 75 7.23 25.55 -33.59
N GLY A 76 7.52 24.32 -33.16
CA GLY A 76 7.85 23.17 -33.99
C GLY A 76 9.31 23.02 -34.38
N ASP A 77 10.24 23.63 -33.65
CA ASP A 77 11.69 23.45 -33.83
C ASP A 77 12.34 22.37 -32.93
N ALA A 78 11.59 21.85 -31.95
CA ALA A 78 11.92 20.65 -31.18
C ALA A 78 12.09 19.39 -32.06
N VAL A 79 13.17 18.63 -31.84
CA VAL A 79 13.39 17.32 -32.47
C VAL A 79 13.02 16.20 -31.50
N SER A 80 11.92 15.48 -31.75
CA SER A 80 11.52 14.37 -30.88
C SER A 80 12.35 13.11 -31.08
N TYR A 81 12.72 12.44 -29.99
CA TYR A 81 13.22 11.07 -30.03
C TYR A 81 12.04 10.10 -30.14
N SER A 82 12.15 9.10 -31.03
CA SER A 82 11.10 8.09 -31.17
C SER A 82 11.01 7.19 -29.94
N GLU A 83 9.81 6.70 -29.64
CA GLU A 83 9.56 5.74 -28.56
C GLU A 83 10.61 4.60 -28.51
N GLY A 84 11.15 4.34 -27.33
CA GLY A 84 12.22 3.36 -27.09
C GLY A 84 13.62 3.79 -27.52
N THR A 85 13.80 5.03 -27.97
CA THR A 85 15.13 5.62 -28.24
C THR A 85 15.59 6.37 -27.00
N GLN A 86 16.79 6.06 -26.51
CA GLN A 86 17.35 6.76 -25.34
C GLN A 86 17.60 8.23 -25.65
N ILE A 87 17.27 9.10 -24.69
CA ILE A 87 17.39 10.56 -24.80
C ILE A 87 18.68 11.00 -24.07
N PRO A 88 19.65 11.63 -24.74
CA PRO A 88 20.87 12.13 -24.10
C PRO A 88 20.59 13.36 -23.24
N LEU A 89 21.06 13.35 -22.00
CA LEU A 89 20.97 14.48 -21.05
C LEU A 89 22.31 15.16 -20.80
N VAL A 90 23.42 14.40 -20.85
CA VAL A 90 24.78 14.95 -20.73
C VAL A 90 25.68 14.35 -21.80
N VAL A 91 26.36 15.23 -22.54
CA VAL A 91 27.27 14.85 -23.62
C VAL A 91 28.66 15.45 -23.37
N SER A 92 29.69 14.65 -23.58
CA SER A 92 31.09 15.05 -23.46
C SER A 92 31.87 14.69 -24.73
N ALA A 93 32.58 15.68 -25.26
CA ALA A 93 33.36 15.56 -26.48
C ALA A 93 34.67 16.35 -26.36
N ASP A 94 35.77 15.66 -26.01
CA ASP A 94 37.03 16.30 -25.66
C ASP A 94 36.81 17.38 -24.57
N ASN A 95 37.37 18.59 -24.70
CA ASN A 95 37.25 19.66 -23.70
C ASN A 95 35.87 20.39 -23.73
N LEU A 96 34.80 19.71 -24.13
CA LEU A 96 33.44 20.25 -24.19
C LEU A 96 32.50 19.32 -23.42
N VAL A 97 31.76 19.86 -22.45
CA VAL A 97 30.71 19.13 -21.74
C VAL A 97 29.43 19.95 -21.81
N ALA A 98 28.36 19.31 -22.27
CA ALA A 98 27.04 19.90 -22.43
C ALA A 98 26.05 19.18 -21.50
N PHE A 99 25.30 19.97 -20.75
CA PHE A 99 24.27 19.54 -19.82
C PHE A 99 22.94 20.10 -20.30
N GLY A 100 21.91 19.26 -20.41
CA GLY A 100 20.56 19.69 -20.78
C GLY A 100 19.86 20.56 -19.74
N ALA A 101 20.39 20.63 -18.51
CA ALA A 101 19.84 21.40 -17.39
C ALA A 101 20.95 22.02 -16.53
N PRO A 102 20.67 23.07 -15.76
CA PRO A 102 21.58 23.68 -14.78
C PRO A 102 21.68 22.85 -13.48
N ILE A 103 22.18 21.61 -13.56
CA ILE A 103 22.15 20.57 -12.51
C ILE A 103 22.75 20.92 -11.13
N GLY A 104 23.30 22.11 -10.88
CA GLY A 104 23.93 22.48 -9.61
C GLY A 104 23.44 23.80 -9.01
N GLN A 105 22.24 24.24 -9.40
CA GLN A 105 21.63 25.44 -8.83
C GLN A 105 21.21 25.21 -7.36
N ASN A 106 20.95 26.29 -6.62
CA ASN A 106 20.58 26.21 -5.20
C ASN A 106 19.24 25.48 -4.95
N ASP A 107 18.38 25.42 -5.96
CA ASP A 107 17.11 24.68 -5.89
C ASP A 107 17.28 23.19 -6.22
N THR A 108 18.50 22.73 -6.57
CA THR A 108 18.82 21.32 -6.73
C THR A 108 18.82 20.62 -5.37
N ASP A 109 18.11 19.49 -5.29
CA ASP A 109 18.19 18.59 -4.14
C ASP A 109 19.51 17.81 -4.18
N PHE A 110 20.44 18.13 -3.27
CA PHE A 110 21.74 17.45 -3.19
C PHE A 110 21.69 16.11 -2.45
N ASN A 111 20.50 15.57 -2.16
CA ASN A 111 20.36 14.13 -1.91
C ASN A 111 20.57 13.30 -3.19
N TYR A 112 20.49 13.93 -4.36
CA TYR A 112 20.97 13.39 -5.63
C TYR A 112 22.47 13.64 -5.82
N GLY A 113 23.12 12.91 -6.72
CA GLY A 113 24.57 12.96 -6.90
C GLY A 113 25.09 14.16 -7.71
N ASN A 114 24.32 15.25 -7.79
CA ASN A 114 24.50 16.33 -8.76
C ASN A 114 25.78 17.15 -8.55
N GLU A 115 26.06 17.53 -7.30
CA GLU A 115 27.27 18.25 -6.90
C GLU A 115 28.53 17.39 -7.07
N GLU A 116 28.42 16.11 -6.74
CA GLU A 116 29.51 15.14 -6.92
C GLU A 116 29.79 14.90 -8.40
N PHE A 117 28.75 14.77 -9.22
CA PHE A 117 28.89 14.62 -10.66
C PHE A 117 29.55 15.85 -11.30
N LEU A 118 29.14 17.06 -10.91
CA LEU A 118 29.78 18.27 -11.40
C LEU A 118 31.26 18.32 -11.01
N LEU A 119 31.59 18.00 -9.75
CA LEU A 119 32.98 17.95 -9.29
C LEU A 119 33.79 16.88 -10.04
N ASN A 120 33.21 15.71 -10.29
CA ASN A 120 33.83 14.63 -11.05
C ASN A 120 34.11 15.04 -12.51
N VAL A 121 33.19 15.76 -13.16
CA VAL A 121 33.41 16.32 -14.49
C VAL A 121 34.58 17.31 -14.46
N LEU A 122 34.63 18.18 -13.45
CA LEU A 122 35.75 19.11 -13.28
C LEU A 122 37.08 18.41 -13.04
N ASP A 123 37.09 17.32 -12.26
CA ASP A 123 38.28 16.51 -11.99
C ASP A 123 38.80 15.81 -13.25
N ALA A 124 37.90 15.36 -14.11
CA ALA A 124 38.21 14.61 -15.31
C ALA A 124 38.65 15.51 -16.48
N GLU A 125 37.93 16.62 -16.71
CA GLU A 125 38.08 17.43 -17.93
C GLU A 125 38.97 18.68 -17.71
N VAL A 126 38.99 19.26 -16.51
CA VAL A 126 39.67 20.55 -16.29
C VAL A 126 41.13 20.36 -15.87
N ASP A 127 42.05 20.70 -16.78
CA ASP A 127 43.49 20.52 -16.59
C ASP A 127 44.13 21.66 -15.73
N GLY A 128 43.46 22.09 -14.65
CA GLY A 128 43.81 23.27 -13.84
C GLY A 128 42.97 23.47 -12.57
N SER A 129 42.62 24.72 -12.22
CA SER A 129 41.73 25.05 -11.08
C SER A 129 40.99 26.39 -11.21
N THR A 130 41.31 27.23 -12.20
CA THR A 130 40.67 28.53 -12.38
C THR A 130 39.54 28.42 -13.40
N ILE A 131 38.31 28.61 -12.93
CA ILE A 131 37.10 28.52 -13.74
C ILE A 131 36.49 29.92 -13.84
N LEU A 132 36.11 30.31 -15.05
CA LEU A 132 35.31 31.52 -15.27
C LEU A 132 33.84 31.13 -15.40
N PHE A 133 32.97 31.88 -14.73
CA PHE A 133 31.54 31.77 -14.91
C PHE A 133 31.07 33.00 -15.70
N ASP A 134 30.43 32.82 -16.85
CA ASP A 134 29.93 33.94 -17.61
C ASP A 134 28.77 34.63 -16.88
N GLU A 135 28.81 35.95 -16.76
CA GLU A 135 27.69 36.79 -16.33
C GLU A 135 27.50 37.97 -17.30
N GLY A 136 28.12 37.86 -18.49
CA GLY A 136 28.17 38.92 -19.50
C GLY A 136 26.98 38.92 -20.44
N HIS A 137 26.28 37.80 -20.57
CA HIS A 137 25.31 37.56 -21.64
C HIS A 137 23.89 37.29 -21.11
N GLY A 138 23.57 37.92 -19.98
CA GLY A 138 22.23 37.85 -19.38
C GLY A 138 21.85 36.42 -18.99
N GLN A 139 22.78 35.70 -18.34
CA GLN A 139 22.53 34.36 -17.83
C GLN A 139 21.26 34.34 -16.99
N PHE A 140 20.41 33.35 -17.23
CA PHE A 140 19.29 33.09 -16.35
C PHE A 140 19.76 32.54 -15.00
N TYR A 141 20.79 31.69 -15.03
CA TYR A 141 21.45 31.16 -13.83
C TYR A 141 22.85 31.76 -13.68
N ASP A 142 22.99 32.71 -12.76
CA ASP A 142 24.26 33.35 -12.41
C ASP A 142 24.95 32.66 -11.22
N THR A 143 26.04 33.24 -10.71
CA THR A 143 26.75 32.66 -9.56
C THR A 143 25.96 32.73 -8.25
N ASP A 144 24.98 33.64 -8.12
CA ASP A 144 24.08 33.62 -6.96
C ASP A 144 23.19 32.38 -7.02
N ALA A 145 22.70 31.99 -8.21
CA ALA A 145 21.92 30.76 -8.40
C ALA A 145 22.71 29.47 -8.14
N PHE A 146 24.04 29.48 -8.26
CA PHE A 146 24.93 28.32 -8.04
C PHE A 146 25.72 28.37 -6.72
N SER A 147 25.40 29.29 -5.82
CA SER A 147 26.26 29.64 -4.68
C SER A 147 26.65 28.45 -3.78
N THR A 148 25.73 27.51 -3.54
CA THR A 148 25.94 26.34 -2.67
C THR A 148 26.97 25.38 -3.27
N VAL A 149 26.79 25.02 -4.55
CA VAL A 149 27.72 24.14 -5.27
C VAL A 149 29.04 24.84 -5.54
N ILE A 150 29.06 26.15 -5.79
CA ILE A 150 30.30 26.90 -5.91
C ILE A 150 31.11 26.80 -4.63
N GLU A 151 30.51 27.00 -3.45
CA GLU A 151 31.22 26.83 -2.17
C GLU A 151 31.76 25.41 -2.02
N TYR A 152 30.97 24.39 -2.35
CA TYR A 152 31.39 23.00 -2.33
C TYR A 152 32.59 22.73 -3.27
N VAL A 153 32.52 23.19 -4.52
CA VAL A 153 33.59 23.03 -5.53
C VAL A 153 34.86 23.82 -5.15
N GLU A 154 34.73 25.01 -4.57
CA GLU A 154 35.86 25.80 -4.07
C GLU A 154 36.52 25.16 -2.86
N ASN A 155 35.74 24.59 -1.94
CA ASN A 155 36.25 23.79 -0.82
C ASN A 155 37.03 22.56 -1.30
N ASN A 156 36.71 22.06 -2.50
CA ASN A 156 37.41 20.98 -3.19
C ASN A 156 38.56 21.45 -4.11
N GLY A 157 38.98 22.71 -4.01
CA GLY A 157 40.26 23.20 -4.56
C GLY A 157 40.20 23.88 -5.92
N TYR A 158 39.00 24.16 -6.42
CA TYR A 158 38.78 25.03 -7.58
C TYR A 158 38.59 26.49 -7.14
N ASN A 159 38.60 27.42 -8.09
CA ASN A 159 38.29 28.83 -7.86
C ASN A 159 37.38 29.29 -8.99
N ILE A 160 36.12 29.59 -8.67
CA ILE A 160 35.12 30.00 -9.65
C ILE A 160 35.01 31.53 -9.60
N ASN A 161 35.21 32.18 -10.75
CA ASN A 161 35.19 33.64 -10.83
C ASN A 161 34.16 34.08 -11.88
N ALA A 162 33.11 34.77 -11.43
CA ALA A 162 32.18 35.46 -12.32
C ALA A 162 32.89 36.52 -13.17
N THR A 163 32.51 36.63 -14.46
CA THR A 163 32.99 37.69 -15.34
C THR A 163 31.93 38.16 -16.33
N THR A 164 31.86 39.47 -16.52
CA THR A 164 31.04 40.11 -17.56
C THR A 164 31.83 40.38 -18.86
N SER A 165 33.03 39.82 -18.98
CA SER A 165 33.94 40.04 -20.11
C SER A 165 34.72 38.76 -20.41
N LEU A 166 34.01 37.65 -20.60
CA LEU A 166 34.55 36.31 -20.75
C LEU A 166 35.72 36.24 -21.74
N ALA A 167 35.54 36.70 -22.97
CA ALA A 167 36.58 36.67 -24.01
C ALA A 167 37.89 37.38 -23.63
N ALA A 168 37.84 38.41 -22.77
CA ALA A 168 39.01 39.12 -22.29
C ALA A 168 39.72 38.42 -21.12
N ASN A 169 39.08 37.44 -20.49
CA ASN A 169 39.58 36.76 -19.30
C ASN A 169 39.99 35.30 -19.53
N LEU A 170 39.60 34.69 -20.66
CA LEU A 170 39.94 33.31 -21.03
C LEU A 170 41.46 33.00 -20.99
N GLU A 171 42.35 33.97 -21.22
CA GLU A 171 43.81 33.74 -21.24
C GLU A 171 44.36 33.20 -19.90
N GLY A 172 43.66 33.44 -18.78
CA GLY A 172 44.06 33.00 -17.44
C GLY A 172 43.19 31.89 -16.85
N ALA A 173 42.26 31.34 -17.62
CA ALA A 173 41.32 30.33 -17.17
C ALA A 173 41.71 28.93 -17.66
N ASP A 174 41.28 27.91 -16.92
CA ASP A 174 41.41 26.50 -17.29
C ASP A 174 40.07 25.96 -17.80
N ALA A 175 38.96 26.51 -17.30
CA ALA A 175 37.62 26.25 -17.81
C ALA A 175 36.75 27.51 -17.84
N ALA A 176 35.66 27.45 -18.61
CA ALA A 176 34.59 28.42 -18.62
C ALA A 176 33.23 27.71 -18.51
N ILE A 177 32.31 28.30 -17.74
CA ILE A 177 30.92 27.87 -17.58
C ILE A 177 30.03 28.92 -18.26
N VAL A 178 29.07 28.45 -19.07
CA VAL A 178 28.02 29.26 -19.68
C VAL A 178 26.67 28.55 -19.49
N THR A 179 25.67 29.27 -18.99
CA THR A 179 24.34 28.78 -18.53
C THR A 179 23.18 29.54 -19.20
N SER A 180 22.50 28.96 -20.21
CA SER A 180 21.32 29.56 -20.88
C SER A 180 21.38 31.09 -21.07
N PRO A 181 22.29 31.58 -21.94
CA PRO A 181 22.54 33.02 -22.14
C PRO A 181 21.40 33.68 -22.93
N SER A 182 20.72 34.66 -22.35
CA SER A 182 19.65 35.39 -23.06
C SER A 182 20.16 36.36 -24.15
N GLU A 183 21.44 36.72 -24.14
CA GLU A 183 22.08 37.56 -25.16
C GLU A 183 23.07 36.78 -26.04
N ALA A 184 23.03 37.02 -27.36
CA ALA A 184 23.91 36.36 -28.31
C ALA A 184 25.38 36.79 -28.15
N PHE A 185 26.29 35.82 -28.26
CA PHE A 185 27.74 36.06 -28.26
C PHE A 185 28.19 36.69 -29.58
N SER A 186 28.98 37.76 -29.50
CA SER A 186 29.54 38.37 -30.70
C SER A 186 30.49 37.41 -31.42
N ALA A 187 30.70 37.62 -32.71
CA ALA A 187 31.67 36.84 -33.48
C ALA A 187 33.09 36.85 -32.86
N THR A 188 33.47 37.93 -32.15
CA THR A 188 34.78 38.01 -31.49
C THR A 188 34.84 37.13 -30.24
N GLU A 189 33.75 37.06 -29.48
CA GLU A 189 33.66 36.17 -28.31
C GLU A 189 33.63 34.70 -28.73
N ARG A 190 32.87 34.37 -29.77
CA ARG A 190 32.85 33.01 -30.35
C ARG A 190 34.22 32.57 -30.88
N ASP A 191 34.94 33.43 -31.60
CA ASP A 191 36.31 33.16 -32.03
C ASP A 191 37.27 32.93 -30.84
N ALA A 192 37.05 33.64 -29.72
CA ALA A 192 37.85 33.50 -28.51
C ALA A 192 37.55 32.16 -27.79
N LEU A 193 36.28 31.77 -27.67
CA LEU A 193 35.88 30.47 -27.11
C LEU A 193 36.42 29.31 -27.96
N ALA A 194 36.32 29.39 -29.29
CA ALA A 194 36.89 28.37 -30.19
C ALA A 194 38.41 28.26 -30.05
N SER A 195 39.10 29.40 -29.91
CA SER A 195 40.54 29.44 -29.68
C SER A 195 40.92 28.87 -28.30
N PHE A 196 40.11 29.12 -27.28
CA PHE A 196 40.29 28.62 -25.92
C PHE A 196 40.20 27.09 -25.87
N VAL A 197 39.14 26.52 -26.44
CA VAL A 197 38.93 25.07 -26.53
C VAL A 197 40.06 24.40 -27.32
N THR A 198 40.44 24.95 -28.47
CA THR A 198 41.56 24.46 -29.29
C THR A 198 42.90 24.51 -28.55
N SER A 199 43.06 25.43 -27.60
CA SER A 199 44.26 25.59 -26.79
C SER A 199 44.29 24.70 -25.54
N GLY A 200 43.24 23.89 -25.32
CA GLY A 200 43.13 22.97 -24.19
C GLY A 200 42.29 23.46 -23.03
N GLY A 201 41.60 24.60 -23.16
CA GLY A 201 40.62 25.05 -22.18
C GLY A 201 39.32 24.25 -22.26
N THR A 202 38.64 24.06 -21.13
CA THR A 202 37.38 23.29 -21.07
C THR A 202 36.17 24.21 -21.05
N LEU A 203 35.14 23.88 -21.80
CA LEU A 203 33.88 24.62 -21.80
C LEU A 203 32.76 23.72 -21.29
N LEU A 204 32.09 24.17 -20.22
CA LEU A 204 30.90 23.56 -19.68
C LEU A 204 29.71 24.43 -20.09
N LEU A 205 28.76 23.84 -20.80
CA LEU A 205 27.58 24.50 -21.33
C LEU A 205 26.34 23.88 -20.68
N PHE A 206 25.52 24.69 -20.05
CA PHE A 206 24.26 24.27 -19.45
C PHE A 206 23.14 24.93 -20.21
N ASP A 207 22.25 24.11 -20.74
CA ASP A 207 20.98 24.57 -21.28
C ASP A 207 19.85 24.41 -20.26
N GLN A 208 18.63 24.70 -20.68
CA GLN A 208 17.40 24.36 -20.00
C GLN A 208 16.30 24.11 -21.04
N SER A 209 15.16 23.58 -20.62
CA SER A 209 14.02 23.31 -21.50
C SER A 209 13.35 24.59 -22.02
N ASP A 210 12.74 24.50 -23.21
CA ASP A 210 12.09 25.62 -23.88
C ASP A 210 10.69 26.00 -23.36
N PHE A 211 10.46 25.97 -22.05
CA PHE A 211 9.18 26.41 -21.52
C PHE A 211 9.01 27.92 -21.78
N SER A 212 8.20 28.31 -22.77
CA SER A 212 7.93 29.70 -23.17
C SER A 212 9.10 30.51 -23.80
N ASN A 213 10.05 29.88 -24.49
CA ASN A 213 11.17 30.60 -25.15
C ASN A 213 12.12 31.29 -24.15
N TYR A 214 12.37 30.64 -23.01
CA TYR A 214 13.22 31.14 -21.92
C TYR A 214 14.65 30.61 -21.94
N ASP A 215 14.96 29.55 -22.69
CA ASP A 215 16.26 28.87 -22.67
C ASP A 215 17.35 29.57 -23.50
N ALA A 216 16.94 30.28 -24.54
CA ALA A 216 17.80 30.83 -25.57
C ALA A 216 18.76 29.78 -26.16
N THR A 217 18.27 28.54 -26.39
CA THR A 217 18.98 27.38 -26.97
C THR A 217 19.81 27.76 -28.21
N ASP A 218 19.29 28.66 -29.04
CA ASP A 218 19.96 29.20 -30.23
C ASP A 218 21.32 29.87 -29.92
N ASN A 219 21.45 30.60 -28.81
CA ASN A 219 22.69 31.27 -28.43
C ASN A 219 23.77 30.27 -28.00
N LEU A 220 23.40 29.18 -27.31
CA LEU A 220 24.31 28.08 -27.01
C LEU A 220 24.70 27.33 -28.29
N ASN A 221 23.75 27.11 -29.20
CA ASN A 221 24.01 26.47 -30.48
C ASN A 221 24.92 27.31 -31.40
N GLU A 222 24.92 28.64 -31.29
CA GLU A 222 25.92 29.49 -31.92
C GLU A 222 27.34 29.27 -31.38
N ILE A 223 27.48 28.94 -30.09
CA ILE A 223 28.76 28.59 -29.45
C ILE A 223 29.21 27.20 -29.90
N THR A 224 28.36 26.18 -29.80
CA THR A 224 28.68 24.80 -30.21
C THR A 224 29.14 24.75 -31.68
N THR A 225 28.48 25.51 -32.56
CA THR A 225 28.89 25.69 -33.95
C THR A 225 30.27 26.34 -34.09
N ALA A 226 30.57 27.37 -33.29
CA ALA A 226 31.85 28.08 -33.38
C ALA A 226 33.04 27.23 -32.92
N VAL A 227 32.82 26.36 -31.93
CA VAL A 227 33.83 25.44 -31.39
C VAL A 227 33.92 24.10 -32.14
N ASP A 228 33.14 23.92 -33.22
CA ASP A 228 33.07 22.70 -34.04
C ASP A 228 32.64 21.46 -33.21
N ALA A 229 31.67 21.64 -32.31
CA ALA A 229 31.14 20.57 -31.47
C ALA A 229 30.41 19.49 -32.32
N PRO A 230 30.54 18.20 -31.97
CA PRO A 230 29.83 17.11 -32.66
C PRO A 230 28.35 16.97 -32.25
N PHE A 231 27.87 17.86 -31.39
CA PHE A 231 26.52 17.88 -30.84
C PHE A 231 25.95 19.31 -30.86
N ARG A 232 24.66 19.43 -30.60
CA ARG A 232 23.97 20.70 -30.36
C ARG A 232 22.82 20.47 -29.38
N PHE A 233 22.34 21.50 -28.71
CA PHE A 233 21.18 21.41 -27.85
C PHE A 233 19.90 21.35 -28.68
N ASN A 234 18.92 20.61 -28.15
CA ASN A 234 17.56 20.53 -28.68
C ASN A 234 16.70 21.62 -28.05
N ASP A 235 15.68 22.06 -28.78
CA ASP A 235 14.72 23.07 -28.33
C ASP A 235 13.49 22.34 -27.77
N ASP A 236 13.67 21.58 -26.70
CA ASP A 236 12.63 20.68 -26.18
C ASP A 236 12.60 20.64 -24.66
N GLN A 237 11.61 19.92 -24.13
CA GLN A 237 11.54 19.56 -22.73
C GLN A 237 11.49 18.05 -22.59
N VAL A 238 12.37 17.48 -21.78
CA VAL A 238 12.32 16.06 -21.44
C VAL A 238 11.42 15.86 -20.23
N TYR A 239 10.45 14.98 -20.39
CA TYR A 239 9.53 14.55 -19.36
C TYR A 239 9.77 13.10 -19.01
N ASP A 240 9.62 12.74 -17.74
CA ASP A 240 9.57 11.36 -17.30
C ASP A 240 8.50 11.19 -16.21
N PRO A 241 7.34 10.57 -16.51
CA PRO A 241 6.28 10.41 -15.53
C PRO A 241 6.60 9.38 -14.44
N GLN A 242 7.63 8.54 -14.64
CA GLN A 242 7.96 7.45 -13.72
C GLN A 242 9.22 7.73 -12.90
N ASN A 243 10.26 8.31 -13.52
CA ASN A 243 11.54 8.59 -12.88
C ASN A 243 11.74 10.10 -12.80
N ASN A 244 11.13 10.73 -11.79
CA ASN A 244 11.25 12.16 -11.58
C ASN A 244 11.29 12.54 -10.11
N ALA A 245 11.71 13.76 -9.83
CA ALA A 245 11.67 14.33 -8.49
C ALA A 245 10.44 15.24 -8.35
N SER A 246 9.34 14.65 -7.89
CA SER A 246 8.05 15.33 -7.59
C SER A 246 7.28 15.95 -8.76
N ALA A 247 7.86 16.04 -9.95
CA ALA A 247 7.18 16.52 -11.16
C ALA A 247 7.81 15.93 -12.42
N GLU A 248 6.99 15.55 -13.41
CA GLU A 248 7.45 14.85 -14.62
C GLU A 248 8.52 15.62 -15.41
N PHE A 249 8.59 16.95 -15.29
CA PHE A 249 9.60 17.79 -15.94
C PHE A 249 10.93 17.89 -15.18
N VAL A 250 11.07 17.18 -14.06
CA VAL A 250 12.29 17.07 -13.26
C VAL A 250 12.77 15.61 -13.30
N PRO A 251 13.12 15.06 -14.48
CA PRO A 251 13.54 13.67 -14.58
C PRO A 251 14.75 13.36 -13.70
N THR A 252 14.77 12.16 -13.13
CA THR A 252 15.89 11.60 -12.40
C THR A 252 16.43 10.39 -13.15
N THR A 253 17.74 10.14 -13.06
CA THR A 253 18.34 9.00 -13.77
C THR A 253 19.60 8.46 -13.12
N SER A 254 19.76 7.14 -13.22
CA SER A 254 21.00 6.42 -12.91
C SER A 254 21.62 5.77 -14.16
N ASN A 255 21.12 6.13 -15.35
CA ASN A 255 21.51 5.55 -16.64
C ASN A 255 22.85 6.13 -17.13
N PHE A 256 23.90 5.78 -16.39
CA PHE A 256 25.25 6.29 -16.55
C PHE A 256 26.07 5.47 -17.55
N ASN A 257 26.73 6.17 -18.47
CA ASN A 257 27.75 5.57 -19.31
C ASN A 257 29.09 5.51 -18.58
N THR A 258 29.33 4.42 -17.86
CA THR A 258 30.56 4.19 -17.05
C THR A 258 31.87 4.10 -17.84
N SER A 259 31.86 4.32 -19.17
CA SER A 259 33.09 4.57 -19.92
C SER A 259 33.71 5.96 -19.64
N PHE A 260 32.93 6.87 -19.05
CA PHE A 260 33.40 8.15 -18.51
C PHE A 260 33.77 8.02 -17.03
N GLU A 261 34.77 8.78 -16.57
CA GLU A 261 35.24 8.77 -15.17
C GLU A 261 34.41 9.71 -14.25
N TYR A 262 33.14 9.99 -14.59
CA TYR A 262 32.33 11.04 -13.94
C TYR A 262 31.53 10.61 -12.70
N PHE A 263 31.58 9.33 -12.34
CA PHE A 263 30.59 8.74 -11.43
C PHE A 263 31.17 8.20 -10.13
N GLU A 264 32.39 8.59 -9.75
CA GLU A 264 33.01 8.18 -8.47
C GLU A 264 32.32 8.88 -7.29
N ASN A 265 31.89 8.12 -6.28
CA ASN A 265 31.21 8.71 -5.13
C ASN A 265 32.17 9.34 -4.10
N ARG A 266 31.78 10.50 -3.52
CA ARG A 266 32.45 11.14 -2.36
C ARG A 266 31.41 11.72 -1.39
N GLU A 267 31.89 12.17 -0.23
CA GLU A 267 31.07 12.89 0.74
C GLU A 267 30.69 14.26 0.17
N GLY A 268 29.42 14.37 -0.27
CA GLY A 268 28.84 15.53 -0.92
C GLY A 268 28.12 16.50 0.03
N LEU A 269 27.16 17.24 -0.52
CA LEU A 269 26.29 18.16 0.23
C LEU A 269 25.04 17.46 0.80
N GLY A 270 24.71 16.26 0.32
CA GLY A 270 23.61 15.43 0.83
C GLY A 270 23.98 14.51 2.00
N LEU A 271 22.95 14.05 2.74
CA LEU A 271 23.12 13.03 3.80
C LEU A 271 23.13 11.63 3.19
N GLU A 272 24.29 10.98 3.18
CA GLU A 272 24.40 9.57 2.84
C GLU A 272 24.05 8.69 4.06
N LEU A 273 22.87 8.06 4.01
CA LEU A 273 22.38 7.18 5.07
C LEU A 273 22.64 5.71 4.73
N ASN A 274 23.27 5.00 5.65
CA ASN A 274 23.49 3.56 5.56
C ASN A 274 22.38 2.81 6.29
N ARG A 275 21.64 1.96 5.55
CA ARG A 275 20.54 1.15 6.11
C ARG A 275 20.95 0.21 7.25
N ASP A 276 22.20 -0.22 7.29
CA ASP A 276 22.70 -1.13 8.31
C ASP A 276 23.15 -0.40 9.59
N GLU A 277 23.13 0.94 9.58
CA GLU A 277 23.51 1.78 10.70
C GLU A 277 22.29 2.28 11.48
N THR A 278 22.54 2.63 12.74
CA THR A 278 21.58 3.30 13.61
C THR A 278 22.14 4.67 13.94
N TYR A 279 21.34 5.70 13.70
CA TYR A 279 21.73 7.09 13.92
C TYR A 279 21.08 7.60 15.20
N THR A 280 21.87 8.28 16.02
CA THR A 280 21.34 9.07 17.13
C THR A 280 21.03 10.47 16.59
N VAL A 281 19.77 10.87 16.62
CA VAL A 281 19.29 12.14 16.06
C VAL A 281 18.50 12.92 17.11
N GLU A 282 18.45 14.25 16.96
CA GLU A 282 17.67 15.14 17.82
C GLU A 282 16.35 15.50 17.15
N VAL A 283 15.21 15.34 17.84
CA VAL A 283 13.90 15.78 17.33
C VAL A 283 13.88 17.29 17.23
N VAL A 284 13.56 17.83 16.06
CA VAL A 284 13.49 19.27 15.78
C VAL A 284 12.05 19.75 15.83
N GLU A 285 11.18 19.09 15.06
CA GLU A 285 9.77 19.43 14.92
C GLU A 285 8.94 18.15 14.76
N ILE A 286 7.70 18.20 15.26
CA ILE A 286 6.72 17.14 15.05
C ILE A 286 5.67 17.73 14.13
N THR A 287 5.68 17.28 12.89
CA THR A 287 4.79 17.76 11.83
C THR A 287 3.38 17.22 12.08
N ASP A 288 3.27 15.91 12.27
CA ASP A 288 2.02 15.20 12.56
C ASP A 288 2.29 13.86 13.29
N GLY A 289 1.32 12.94 13.27
CA GLY A 289 1.40 11.64 13.94
C GLY A 289 2.47 10.70 13.39
N ASP A 290 2.88 10.87 12.13
CA ASP A 290 3.73 9.94 11.39
C ASP A 290 4.85 10.64 10.59
N THR A 291 5.04 11.94 10.78
CA THR A 291 6.09 12.74 10.16
C THR A 291 6.79 13.60 11.21
N ILE A 292 8.11 13.44 11.34
CA ILE A 292 8.93 14.11 12.37
C ILE A 292 10.23 14.60 11.75
N ASP A 293 10.58 15.86 11.96
CA ASP A 293 11.87 16.41 11.53
C ASP A 293 12.94 16.16 12.59
N VAL A 294 14.12 15.71 12.17
CA VAL A 294 15.23 15.39 13.05
C VAL A 294 16.54 16.00 12.56
N ALA A 295 17.43 16.35 13.48
CA ALA A 295 18.77 16.82 13.20
C ALA A 295 19.80 15.72 13.43
N PHE A 296 20.66 15.49 12.43
CA PHE A 296 21.83 14.62 12.51
C PHE A 296 23.03 15.34 13.16
N ASP A 297 24.02 14.54 13.57
CA ASP A 297 25.31 15.04 14.05
C ASP A 297 25.99 15.88 12.94
N GLY A 298 26.04 17.21 13.13
CA GLY A 298 26.48 18.15 12.10
C GLY A 298 25.48 19.28 11.83
N GLY A 299 24.24 19.11 12.28
CA GLY A 299 23.18 20.11 12.20
C GLY A 299 22.36 20.08 10.91
N GLN A 300 22.53 19.04 10.08
CA GLN A 300 21.65 18.81 8.94
C GLN A 300 20.33 18.22 9.43
N GLU A 301 19.23 18.77 8.94
CA GLU A 301 17.86 18.40 9.31
C GLU A 301 17.23 17.58 8.18
N GLU A 302 16.45 16.56 8.55
CA GLU A 302 15.75 15.66 7.63
C GLU A 302 14.35 15.36 8.16
N ALA A 303 13.38 15.29 7.26
CA ALA A 303 12.05 14.81 7.56
C ALA A 303 12.05 13.28 7.61
N ILE A 304 11.57 12.70 8.71
CA ILE A 304 11.37 11.26 8.89
C ILE A 304 9.90 10.94 8.68
N ARG A 305 9.59 10.13 7.66
CA ARG A 305 8.30 9.44 7.52
C ARG A 305 8.38 8.15 8.35
N ILE A 306 7.55 8.07 9.37
CA ILE A 306 7.54 6.99 10.36
C ILE A 306 7.05 5.71 9.67
N LEU A 307 7.99 4.77 9.46
CA LEU A 307 7.77 3.60 8.63
C LEU A 307 6.68 2.67 9.19
N GLY A 308 5.83 2.17 8.30
CA GLY A 308 4.84 1.12 8.55
C GLY A 308 3.55 1.59 9.24
N ILE A 309 3.35 2.89 9.39
CA ILE A 309 2.13 3.47 9.95
C ILE A 309 1.64 4.64 9.11
N ASP A 310 0.34 4.88 9.21
CA ASP A 310 -0.31 6.03 8.62
C ASP A 310 -1.32 6.59 9.62
N THR A 311 -1.28 7.90 9.83
CA THR A 311 -2.18 8.62 10.74
C THR A 311 -3.14 9.48 9.91
N PRO A 312 -4.38 9.71 10.39
CA PRO A 312 -5.32 10.51 9.60
C PRO A 312 -4.79 11.92 9.32
N GLU A 313 -5.13 12.45 8.16
CA GLU A 313 -4.62 13.73 7.67
C GLU A 313 -5.21 14.93 8.43
N THR A 314 -4.41 16.00 8.58
CA THR A 314 -4.81 17.21 9.30
C THR A 314 -4.99 18.44 8.41
N GLY A 315 -5.96 19.30 8.76
CA GLY A 315 -6.10 20.64 8.17
C GLY A 315 -6.24 20.65 6.64
N SER A 316 -5.32 21.32 5.93
CA SER A 316 -5.38 21.42 4.46
C SER A 316 -5.04 20.11 3.74
N ALA A 317 -4.45 19.13 4.42
CA ALA A 317 -4.17 17.81 3.86
C ALA A 317 -5.41 16.91 3.84
N THR A 318 -6.52 17.28 4.52
CA THR A 318 -7.77 16.49 4.50
C THR A 318 -8.36 16.26 3.11
N SER A 319 -8.00 17.06 2.11
CA SER A 319 -8.42 16.82 0.73
C SER A 319 -7.71 15.65 0.04
N THR A 320 -6.62 15.14 0.63
CA THR A 320 -5.88 13.96 0.16
C THR A 320 -6.22 12.71 0.96
N GLU A 321 -6.94 12.85 2.08
CA GLU A 321 -7.44 11.73 2.89
C GLU A 321 -8.38 10.83 2.08
N ARG A 322 -8.36 9.54 2.39
CA ARG A 322 -9.19 8.52 1.72
C ARG A 322 -9.90 7.68 2.75
N ALA A 323 -11.20 7.88 2.89
CA ALA A 323 -11.99 7.13 3.86
C ALA A 323 -11.95 5.61 3.56
N GLU A 324 -11.85 5.21 2.30
CA GLU A 324 -11.79 3.82 1.84
C GLU A 324 -10.64 3.01 2.47
N GLU A 325 -9.55 3.67 2.86
CA GLU A 325 -8.39 3.06 3.52
C GLU A 325 -8.60 2.86 5.04
N TRP A 326 -9.60 3.53 5.62
CA TRP A 326 -9.96 3.44 7.04
C TRP A 326 -11.16 2.51 7.24
N GLU A 327 -10.87 1.28 7.67
CA GLU A 327 -11.87 0.22 7.71
C GLU A 327 -13.09 0.58 8.58
N GLY A 328 -14.28 0.55 7.97
CA GLY A 328 -15.53 0.87 8.65
C GLY A 328 -15.73 2.35 9.02
N ILE A 329 -14.89 3.27 8.56
CA ILE A 329 -15.00 4.71 8.84
C ILE A 329 -15.31 5.45 7.54
N GLU A 330 -16.40 6.22 7.51
CA GLU A 330 -16.86 6.95 6.30
C GLU A 330 -16.79 8.48 6.44
N SER A 331 -16.38 9.01 7.61
CA SER A 331 -16.47 10.44 7.92
C SER A 331 -15.12 11.14 7.87
N TYR A 332 -14.91 11.96 6.82
CA TYR A 332 -13.73 12.83 6.69
C TYR A 332 -13.58 13.83 7.86
N ASP A 333 -14.68 14.46 8.32
CA ASP A 333 -14.65 15.37 9.48
C ASP A 333 -14.16 14.65 10.77
N TYR A 334 -14.47 13.35 10.89
CA TYR A 334 -14.01 12.55 12.02
C TYR A 334 -12.53 12.18 11.87
N LEU A 335 -12.10 11.78 10.67
CA LEU A 335 -10.69 11.48 10.38
C LEU A 335 -9.82 12.72 10.62
N GLU A 336 -10.22 13.92 10.20
CA GLU A 336 -9.49 15.15 10.49
C GLU A 336 -9.27 15.35 12.00
N ALA A 337 -10.32 15.14 12.81
CA ALA A 337 -10.23 15.25 14.26
C ALA A 337 -9.35 14.16 14.89
N ALA A 338 -9.38 12.94 14.33
CA ALA A 338 -8.51 11.85 14.75
C ALA A 338 -7.03 12.12 14.38
N GLY A 339 -6.78 12.77 13.24
CA GLY A 339 -5.46 13.25 12.84
C GLY A 339 -4.90 14.28 13.82
N GLU A 340 -5.70 15.26 14.22
CA GLU A 340 -5.31 16.21 15.27
C GLU A 340 -4.97 15.50 16.59
N ALA A 341 -5.69 14.43 16.93
CA ALA A 341 -5.42 13.62 18.10
C ALA A 341 -4.13 12.79 17.97
N ALA A 342 -3.84 12.25 16.78
CA ALA A 342 -2.60 11.54 16.48
C ALA A 342 -1.38 12.46 16.59
N THR A 343 -1.46 13.68 16.05
CA THR A 343 -0.42 14.71 16.21
C THR A 343 -0.22 15.10 17.67
N ALA A 344 -1.30 15.25 18.44
CA ALA A 344 -1.19 15.52 19.87
C ALA A 344 -0.52 14.36 20.62
N PHE A 345 -0.83 13.11 20.26
CA PHE A 345 -0.19 11.92 20.81
C PHE A 345 1.31 11.89 20.51
N ALA A 346 1.71 12.20 19.28
CA ALA A 346 3.13 12.34 18.89
C ALA A 346 3.86 13.35 19.79
N GLN A 347 3.25 14.51 20.02
CA GLN A 347 3.77 15.58 20.88
C GLN A 347 3.79 15.25 22.38
N GLU A 348 3.01 14.26 22.81
CA GLU A 348 3.06 13.73 24.17
C GLU A 348 4.17 12.70 24.35
N GLU A 349 4.46 11.90 23.33
CA GLU A 349 5.51 10.87 23.34
C GLU A 349 6.91 11.43 23.06
N LEU A 350 7.02 12.44 22.19
CA LEU A 350 8.27 13.05 21.74
C LEU A 350 8.20 14.59 21.86
N SER A 351 9.35 15.23 22.11
CA SER A 351 9.45 16.69 22.20
C SER A 351 10.69 17.22 21.48
N PRO A 352 10.65 18.44 20.90
CA PRO A 352 11.83 19.09 20.36
C PRO A 352 12.99 19.14 21.36
N GLY A 353 14.16 18.67 20.92
CA GLY A 353 15.36 18.48 21.74
C GLY A 353 15.51 17.09 22.34
N ASP A 354 14.51 16.20 22.21
CA ASP A 354 14.66 14.81 22.60
C ASP A 354 15.62 14.10 21.65
N THR A 355 16.43 13.19 22.20
CA THR A 355 17.35 12.38 21.42
C THR A 355 16.76 11.00 21.19
N VAL A 356 16.57 10.62 19.93
CA VAL A 356 16.02 9.33 19.50
C VAL A 356 17.04 8.52 18.68
N GLU A 357 16.79 7.23 18.54
CA GLU A 357 17.55 6.33 17.67
C GLU A 357 16.73 6.02 16.41
N LEU A 358 17.26 6.42 15.26
CA LEU A 358 16.73 6.16 13.93
C LEU A 358 17.40 4.90 13.35
N SER A 359 16.58 3.96 12.89
CA SER A 359 17.03 2.74 12.21
C SER A 359 16.14 2.41 11.02
N PHE A 360 16.62 1.58 10.11
CA PHE A 360 15.95 1.29 8.85
C PHE A 360 15.43 -0.15 8.79
N ASP A 361 14.43 -0.37 7.94
CA ASP A 361 14.00 -1.71 7.61
C ASP A 361 14.87 -2.30 6.48
N GLY A 362 15.05 -3.63 6.49
CA GLY A 362 15.91 -4.31 5.54
C GLY A 362 15.31 -4.49 4.14
N THR A 363 13.98 -4.44 4.00
CA THR A 363 13.26 -4.64 2.75
C THR A 363 12.74 -3.34 2.14
N GLU A 364 12.61 -2.28 2.92
CA GLU A 364 12.19 -0.96 2.46
C GLU A 364 13.36 -0.09 1.95
N PRO A 365 13.12 0.90 1.08
CA PRO A 365 14.12 1.91 0.75
C PRO A 365 14.38 2.83 1.97
N VAL A 366 15.53 3.51 1.96
CA VAL A 366 15.91 4.43 3.05
C VAL A 366 15.15 5.76 2.96
N ARG A 367 14.69 6.11 1.77
CA ARG A 367 13.87 7.31 1.51
C ARG A 367 12.64 6.92 0.70
N ASP A 368 11.57 7.68 0.85
CA ASP A 368 10.38 7.57 0.00
C ASP A 368 10.53 8.37 -1.31
N GLU A 369 9.51 8.34 -2.14
CA GLU A 369 9.47 9.02 -3.45
C GLU A 369 9.54 10.56 -3.35
N TYR A 370 9.24 11.10 -2.16
CA TYR A 370 9.32 12.53 -1.85
C TYR A 370 10.66 12.91 -1.21
N GLY A 371 11.59 11.96 -1.10
CA GLY A 371 12.91 12.17 -0.51
C GLY A 371 12.93 12.16 1.03
N ARG A 372 11.80 11.91 1.71
CA ARG A 372 11.77 11.82 3.18
C ARG A 372 12.43 10.52 3.63
N VAL A 373 13.11 10.55 4.77
CA VAL A 373 13.76 9.36 5.33
C VAL A 373 12.71 8.42 5.92
N LEU A 374 12.71 7.16 5.50
CA LEU A 374 11.84 6.12 6.04
C LEU A 374 12.53 5.41 7.20
N GLY A 375 11.93 5.40 8.38
CA GLY A 375 12.60 4.75 9.51
C GLY A 375 11.76 4.42 10.73
N TYR A 376 12.39 3.62 11.59
CA TYR A 376 11.93 3.30 12.93
C TYR A 376 12.58 4.25 13.94
N LEU A 377 11.75 4.89 14.77
CA LEU A 377 12.23 5.71 15.87
C LEU A 377 12.09 4.99 17.20
N THR A 378 13.21 4.84 17.89
CA THR A 378 13.24 4.33 19.27
C THR A 378 13.67 5.41 20.25
N TYR A 379 12.95 5.51 21.37
CA TYR A 379 13.12 6.57 22.36
C TYR A 379 12.96 6.05 23.78
N ASP A 380 13.41 6.84 24.76
CA ASP A 380 13.34 6.52 26.18
C ASP A 380 12.07 7.08 26.80
N ALA A 381 10.97 6.34 26.65
CA ALA A 381 9.68 6.72 27.26
C ALA A 381 9.71 6.68 28.80
N SER A 382 10.69 6.00 29.40
CA SER A 382 10.75 5.75 30.84
C SER A 382 11.58 6.79 31.62
N GLY A 383 12.46 7.50 30.92
CA GLY A 383 13.43 8.45 31.47
C GLY A 383 14.61 7.78 32.18
N ASP A 384 14.88 6.49 31.92
CA ASP A 384 15.98 5.73 32.55
C ASP A 384 17.30 5.72 31.75
N GLY A 385 17.26 6.27 30.54
CA GLY A 385 18.36 6.38 29.59
C GLY A 385 18.37 5.31 28.50
N ASP A 386 17.48 4.30 28.55
CA ASP A 386 17.41 3.22 27.56
C ASP A 386 16.33 3.53 26.50
N ARG A 387 16.73 3.64 25.22
CA ARG A 387 15.81 3.87 24.08
C ARG A 387 15.24 2.56 23.56
N ASN A 388 14.22 2.03 24.23
CA ASN A 388 13.65 0.72 23.91
C ASN A 388 12.16 0.76 23.53
N THR A 389 11.54 1.95 23.55
CA THR A 389 10.17 2.13 23.08
C THR A 389 10.19 2.45 21.59
N LEU A 390 9.50 1.66 20.79
CA LEU A 390 9.34 1.89 19.35
C LEU A 390 8.12 2.78 19.11
N TYR A 391 8.36 4.01 18.67
CA TYR A 391 7.31 5.00 18.43
C TYR A 391 6.28 4.49 17.41
N ASN A 392 6.74 3.95 16.28
CA ASN A 392 5.88 3.45 15.19
C ASN A 392 4.80 2.50 15.71
N ARG A 393 5.20 1.45 16.44
CA ARG A 393 4.26 0.46 17.02
C ARG A 393 3.36 1.07 18.08
N ARG A 394 3.84 2.09 18.81
CA ARG A 394 3.10 2.71 19.90
C ARG A 394 1.91 3.54 19.40
N VAL A 395 2.04 4.19 18.24
CA VAL A 395 0.93 4.89 17.56
C VAL A 395 -0.21 3.92 17.26
N VAL A 396 0.11 2.77 16.65
CA VAL A 396 -0.88 1.74 16.30
C VAL A 396 -1.52 1.11 17.54
N GLU A 397 -0.73 0.73 18.54
CA GLU A 397 -1.25 0.16 19.79
C GLU A 397 -2.16 1.11 20.57
N ALA A 398 -1.97 2.42 20.40
CA ALA A 398 -2.82 3.44 21.01
C ALA A 398 -4.08 3.74 20.19
N GLY A 399 -4.18 3.25 18.95
CA GLY A 399 -5.31 3.51 18.04
C GLY A 399 -5.22 4.86 17.33
N HIS A 400 -4.05 5.48 17.25
CA HIS A 400 -3.87 6.78 16.58
C HIS A 400 -3.52 6.69 15.09
N GLY A 401 -3.31 5.48 14.58
CA GLY A 401 -3.03 5.25 13.17
C GLY A 401 -3.30 3.80 12.77
N ARG A 402 -3.30 3.58 11.46
CA ARG A 402 -3.39 2.26 10.80
C ARG A 402 -2.02 1.80 10.34
N VAL A 403 -1.92 0.53 10.00
CA VAL A 403 -0.75 -0.06 9.33
C VAL A 403 -1.01 -0.02 7.84
N TYR A 404 -0.17 0.68 7.08
CA TYR A 404 -0.22 0.58 5.63
C TYR A 404 0.50 -0.70 5.17
N GLY A 405 -0.03 -1.33 4.14
CA GLY A 405 0.49 -2.50 3.46
C GLY A 405 1.65 -2.16 2.54
N SER A 406 2.84 -2.36 3.08
CA SER A 406 4.07 -2.53 2.29
C SER A 406 4.79 -3.81 2.70
N GLY A 407 5.96 -4.08 2.11
CA GLY A 407 6.74 -5.29 2.35
C GLY A 407 7.63 -5.27 3.60
N PHE A 408 7.43 -4.33 4.52
CA PHE A 408 8.32 -4.15 5.68
C PHE A 408 8.27 -5.35 6.65
N ASN A 409 9.41 -5.66 7.27
CA ASN A 409 9.57 -6.90 8.05
C ASN A 409 8.70 -6.98 9.31
N ARG A 410 8.17 -5.84 9.79
CA ARG A 410 7.36 -5.74 11.01
C ARG A 410 5.86 -5.62 10.74
N HIS A 411 5.43 -5.76 9.49
CA HIS A 411 4.04 -5.55 9.08
C HIS A 411 3.05 -6.37 9.90
N ASP A 412 3.19 -7.70 9.91
CA ASP A 412 2.23 -8.58 10.58
C ASP A 412 2.20 -8.38 12.11
N ASP A 413 3.33 -7.98 12.70
CA ASP A 413 3.43 -7.64 14.12
C ASP A 413 2.71 -6.32 14.46
N PHE A 414 2.74 -5.35 13.55
CA PHE A 414 2.04 -4.07 13.70
C PHE A 414 0.55 -4.26 13.46
N LEU A 415 0.18 -5.00 12.41
CA LEU A 415 -1.21 -5.27 12.06
C LEU A 415 -1.93 -6.04 13.18
N ALA A 416 -1.25 -6.97 13.86
CA ALA A 416 -1.78 -7.61 15.06
C ALA A 416 -2.05 -6.62 16.22
N ALA A 417 -1.23 -5.58 16.34
CA ALA A 417 -1.46 -4.49 17.31
C ALA A 417 -2.64 -3.61 16.89
N GLU A 418 -2.80 -3.35 15.60
CA GLU A 418 -3.94 -2.61 15.05
C GLU A 418 -5.25 -3.34 15.32
N PHE A 419 -5.33 -4.64 15.03
CA PHE A 419 -6.52 -5.43 15.34
C PHE A 419 -6.88 -5.37 16.83
N SER A 420 -5.87 -5.41 17.71
CA SER A 420 -6.11 -5.27 19.15
C SER A 420 -6.67 -3.89 19.51
N ALA A 421 -6.24 -2.82 18.83
CA ALA A 421 -6.75 -1.47 19.02
C ALA A 421 -8.17 -1.31 18.45
N ARG A 422 -8.44 -1.92 17.30
CA ARG A 422 -9.75 -1.98 16.63
C ARG A 422 -10.79 -2.71 17.46
N ASP A 423 -10.49 -3.93 17.91
CA ASP A 423 -11.35 -4.73 18.78
C ASP A 423 -11.69 -4.01 20.10
N ALA A 424 -10.77 -3.17 20.57
CA ALA A 424 -10.94 -2.36 21.77
C ALA A 424 -11.63 -1.01 21.52
N GLY A 425 -11.87 -0.64 20.26
CA GLY A 425 -12.47 0.64 19.87
C GLY A 425 -11.66 1.85 20.34
N LEU A 426 -10.33 1.78 20.23
CA LEU A 426 -9.43 2.84 20.69
C LEU A 426 -9.33 3.97 19.67
N GLU A 427 -9.46 5.21 20.14
CA GLU A 427 -9.17 6.44 19.40
C GLU A 427 -9.82 6.45 18.00
N VAL A 428 -9.06 6.41 16.89
CA VAL A 428 -9.63 6.46 15.53
C VAL A 428 -10.59 5.30 15.26
N TRP A 429 -10.40 4.17 15.93
CA TRP A 429 -11.22 2.98 15.75
C TRP A 429 -12.54 3.00 16.53
N SER A 430 -12.81 4.07 17.28
CA SER A 430 -14.04 4.19 18.08
C SER A 430 -15.32 4.35 17.25
N GLU A 431 -15.21 4.83 16.02
CA GLU A 431 -16.32 4.93 15.05
C GLU A 431 -16.21 3.89 13.91
N SER A 432 -15.27 2.95 13.98
CA SER A 432 -15.13 1.88 12.98
C SER A 432 -16.31 0.91 13.07
N ASP A 433 -17.07 0.78 11.98
CA ASP A 433 -18.16 -0.19 11.81
C ASP A 433 -18.12 -0.83 10.41
N PRO A 434 -17.20 -1.77 10.14
CA PRO A 434 -17.08 -2.42 8.83
C PRO A 434 -18.38 -3.09 8.38
N TYR A 435 -19.06 -3.80 9.29
CA TYR A 435 -20.33 -4.48 9.05
C TYR A 435 -21.54 -3.53 8.92
N GLY A 436 -21.37 -2.26 9.29
CA GLY A 436 -22.36 -1.21 9.12
C GLY A 436 -22.13 -0.34 7.89
N SER A 437 -21.05 -0.58 7.13
CA SER A 437 -20.64 0.25 6.00
C SER A 437 -21.59 0.11 4.81
N SER A 438 -21.71 1.19 4.04
CA SER A 438 -22.66 1.25 2.93
C SER A 438 -22.23 0.31 1.79
N PRO A 439 -23.09 -0.61 1.32
CA PRO A 439 -22.76 -1.44 0.18
C PRO A 439 -22.52 -0.60 -1.08
N ILE A 440 -21.39 -0.86 -1.74
CA ILE A 440 -21.07 -0.33 -3.07
C ILE A 440 -21.07 -1.49 -4.06
N ARG A 441 -21.40 -1.23 -5.34
CA ARG A 441 -21.29 -2.21 -6.45
C ARG A 441 -21.93 -3.59 -6.16
N ASP A 442 -22.98 -3.62 -5.35
CA ASP A 442 -23.73 -4.84 -5.02
C ASP A 442 -24.76 -5.16 -6.11
N ARG A 443 -24.29 -5.70 -7.23
CA ARG A 443 -25.11 -6.19 -8.34
C ARG A 443 -24.39 -7.30 -9.11
N PRO A 444 -25.13 -8.15 -9.85
CA PRO A 444 -24.53 -9.24 -10.61
C PRO A 444 -23.53 -8.73 -11.65
N ALA A 445 -22.45 -9.49 -11.85
CA ALA A 445 -21.47 -9.14 -12.87
C ALA A 445 -22.03 -9.30 -14.29
N GLU A 446 -22.06 -8.20 -15.04
CA GLU A 446 -22.47 -8.17 -16.45
C GLU A 446 -21.30 -7.78 -17.37
N ASP A 447 -20.53 -6.76 -16.95
CA ASP A 447 -19.42 -6.20 -17.69
C ASP A 447 -18.16 -6.18 -16.81
N LEU A 448 -17.05 -6.68 -17.36
CA LEU A 448 -15.75 -6.72 -16.69
C LEU A 448 -14.69 -6.03 -17.54
N PHE A 449 -13.70 -5.41 -16.88
CA PHE A 449 -12.47 -4.97 -17.53
C PHE A 449 -11.26 -5.75 -17.00
N PHE A 450 -10.27 -5.97 -17.85
CA PHE A 450 -9.05 -6.71 -17.49
C PHE A 450 -7.83 -5.89 -17.86
N PRO A 451 -7.11 -5.28 -16.90
CA PRO A 451 -5.92 -4.49 -17.19
C PRO A 451 -4.70 -5.37 -17.49
N ASN A 452 -4.01 -5.07 -18.60
CA ASN A 452 -2.83 -5.79 -19.07
C ASN A 452 -2.96 -7.32 -18.95
N PRO A 453 -3.99 -7.98 -19.49
CA PRO A 453 -4.25 -9.37 -19.22
C PRO A 453 -3.34 -10.31 -20.01
N THR A 454 -3.13 -11.49 -19.45
CA THR A 454 -2.66 -12.65 -20.20
C THR A 454 -3.66 -13.81 -20.08
N SER A 455 -3.63 -14.73 -21.04
CA SER A 455 -4.55 -15.87 -21.04
C SER A 455 -4.14 -16.93 -20.02
N ILE A 456 -5.10 -17.60 -19.39
CA ILE A 456 -4.81 -18.80 -18.58
C ILE A 456 -4.65 -20.02 -19.49
N VAL A 457 -3.76 -20.95 -19.15
CA VAL A 457 -3.51 -22.22 -19.85
C VAL A 457 -3.41 -23.37 -18.84
N THR A 458 -3.33 -24.62 -19.32
CA THR A 458 -2.92 -25.77 -18.52
C THR A 458 -1.48 -26.16 -18.84
N THR A 459 -0.85 -26.97 -18.00
CA THR A 459 0.46 -27.60 -18.29
C THR A 459 0.49 -28.43 -19.59
N SER A 460 -0.67 -28.79 -20.13
CA SER A 460 -0.79 -29.67 -21.30
C SER A 460 -1.40 -29.00 -22.54
N GLY A 461 -1.78 -27.73 -22.45
CA GLY A 461 -2.39 -26.98 -23.55
C GLY A 461 -3.58 -26.11 -23.10
N PRO A 462 -4.60 -25.91 -23.95
CA PRO A 462 -5.71 -25.00 -23.65
C PRO A 462 -6.56 -25.49 -22.45
N VAL A 463 -7.13 -24.53 -21.71
CA VAL A 463 -8.11 -24.82 -20.65
C VAL A 463 -9.44 -25.26 -21.27
N SER A 464 -10.12 -26.24 -20.65
CA SER A 464 -11.48 -26.63 -21.03
C SER A 464 -12.47 -25.52 -20.69
N SER A 465 -13.44 -25.22 -21.57
CA SER A 465 -14.40 -24.14 -21.34
C SER A 465 -15.22 -24.32 -20.06
N GLU A 466 -15.50 -25.55 -19.62
CA GLU A 466 -16.17 -25.84 -18.34
C GLU A 466 -15.43 -25.30 -17.09
N ARG A 467 -14.15 -24.94 -17.22
CA ARG A 467 -13.32 -24.39 -16.14
C ARG A 467 -13.04 -22.90 -16.31
N VAL A 468 -13.63 -22.26 -17.31
CA VAL A 468 -13.34 -20.86 -17.64
C VAL A 468 -14.57 -20.03 -17.27
N PRO A 469 -14.53 -19.21 -16.20
CA PRO A 469 -15.66 -18.35 -15.82
C PRO A 469 -15.79 -17.11 -16.72
N VAL A 470 -14.71 -16.68 -17.36
CA VAL A 470 -14.68 -15.47 -18.19
C VAL A 470 -13.72 -15.62 -19.36
N PHE A 471 -14.23 -15.26 -20.54
CA PHE A 471 -13.46 -15.17 -21.76
C PHE A 471 -13.30 -13.72 -22.21
N ALA A 472 -12.27 -13.44 -22.99
CA ALA A 472 -12.15 -12.18 -23.72
C ALA A 472 -13.27 -12.06 -24.76
N ALA A 473 -13.58 -10.83 -25.15
CA ALA A 473 -14.48 -10.58 -26.27
C ALA A 473 -13.93 -11.21 -27.57
N PRO A 474 -14.78 -11.64 -28.52
CA PRO A 474 -14.32 -12.27 -29.77
C PRO A 474 -13.43 -11.38 -30.65
N SER A 475 -13.44 -10.06 -30.44
CA SER A 475 -12.55 -9.08 -31.08
C SER A 475 -11.11 -9.10 -30.53
N ALA A 476 -10.91 -9.69 -29.35
CA ALA A 476 -9.63 -9.70 -28.68
C ALA A 476 -8.57 -10.47 -29.49
N THR A 477 -7.35 -9.97 -29.40
CA THR A 477 -6.17 -10.49 -30.07
C THR A 477 -5.11 -10.88 -29.05
N ARG A 478 -4.19 -11.76 -29.45
CA ARG A 478 -3.09 -12.21 -28.60
C ARG A 478 -1.76 -11.97 -29.28
N SER A 479 -0.81 -11.44 -28.53
CA SER A 479 0.57 -11.25 -28.97
C SER A 479 1.52 -12.07 -28.10
N GLY A 480 2.51 -12.74 -28.69
CA GLY A 480 3.52 -13.49 -27.93
C GLY A 480 3.04 -14.80 -27.27
N ALA A 481 1.83 -15.26 -27.59
CA ALA A 481 1.25 -16.48 -27.02
C ALA A 481 1.81 -17.78 -27.63
N GLU A 482 2.15 -18.75 -26.78
CA GLU A 482 2.64 -20.07 -27.21
C GLU A 482 1.50 -21.08 -27.50
N THR A 483 0.40 -21.00 -26.75
CA THR A 483 -0.77 -21.90 -26.91
C THR A 483 -1.80 -21.25 -27.81
N THR A 484 -2.26 -21.94 -28.85
CA THR A 484 -3.35 -21.47 -29.72
C THR A 484 -4.71 -21.90 -29.15
N TYR A 485 -5.64 -20.96 -29.02
CA TYR A 485 -7.07 -21.23 -28.79
C TYR A 485 -7.79 -21.20 -30.14
N GLU A 486 -8.61 -22.21 -30.43
CA GLU A 486 -9.49 -22.19 -31.62
C GLU A 486 -10.81 -21.44 -31.33
N GLU A 487 -11.09 -21.17 -30.05
CA GLU A 487 -12.28 -20.50 -29.51
C GLU A 487 -11.87 -19.20 -28.76
N ASP A 488 -12.78 -18.65 -27.95
CA ASP A 488 -12.55 -17.44 -27.15
C ASP A 488 -11.40 -17.62 -26.14
N VAL A 489 -10.73 -16.53 -25.78
CA VAL A 489 -9.50 -16.54 -24.98
C VAL A 489 -9.84 -16.54 -23.48
N PRO A 490 -9.42 -17.54 -22.68
CA PRO A 490 -9.69 -17.55 -21.24
C PRO A 490 -8.94 -16.41 -20.53
N LEU A 491 -9.68 -15.49 -19.91
CA LEU A 491 -9.13 -14.43 -19.05
C LEU A 491 -9.06 -14.84 -17.58
N GLY A 492 -9.82 -15.87 -17.20
CA GLY A 492 -9.72 -16.54 -15.91
C GLY A 492 -9.96 -18.05 -16.05
N ALA A 493 -9.55 -18.84 -15.07
CA ALA A 493 -9.92 -20.25 -14.97
C ALA A 493 -9.98 -20.71 -13.51
N VAL A 494 -10.73 -21.78 -13.26
CA VAL A 494 -10.88 -22.39 -11.94
C VAL A 494 -10.42 -23.85 -11.91
N ASP A 495 -9.94 -24.28 -10.75
CA ASP A 495 -9.61 -25.67 -10.43
C ASP A 495 -10.29 -26.06 -9.11
N TYR A 496 -11.46 -26.68 -9.22
CA TYR A 496 -12.27 -27.08 -8.07
C TYR A 496 -11.56 -28.07 -7.14
N ASP A 497 -10.72 -28.95 -7.68
CA ASP A 497 -10.00 -29.96 -6.87
C ASP A 497 -8.91 -29.30 -6.02
N SER A 498 -8.30 -28.23 -6.54
CA SER A 498 -7.20 -27.50 -5.87
C SER A 498 -7.66 -26.21 -5.17
N ARG A 499 -8.96 -25.89 -5.24
CA ARG A 499 -9.55 -24.64 -4.71
C ARG A 499 -8.86 -23.37 -5.25
N LEU A 500 -8.48 -23.41 -6.54
CA LEU A 500 -7.76 -22.33 -7.19
C LEU A 500 -8.66 -21.55 -8.15
N VAL A 501 -8.67 -20.23 -8.00
CA VAL A 501 -9.09 -19.26 -9.02
C VAL A 501 -7.83 -18.63 -9.61
N TYR A 502 -7.67 -18.63 -10.93
CA TYR A 502 -6.53 -18.01 -11.60
C TYR A 502 -7.03 -16.98 -12.61
N LEU A 503 -6.77 -15.70 -12.35
CA LEU A 503 -7.12 -14.57 -13.20
C LEU A 503 -5.87 -14.04 -13.93
N GLY A 504 -6.05 -13.62 -15.17
CA GLY A 504 -4.98 -13.15 -16.03
C GLY A 504 -4.53 -11.70 -15.80
N ALA A 505 -5.22 -10.97 -14.92
CA ALA A 505 -5.04 -9.54 -14.63
C ALA A 505 -5.35 -9.24 -13.15
N PRO A 506 -4.76 -8.16 -12.58
CA PRO A 506 -5.08 -7.65 -11.24
C PRO A 506 -6.38 -6.82 -11.28
N ILE A 507 -7.53 -7.49 -11.39
CA ILE A 507 -8.81 -6.84 -11.73
C ILE A 507 -9.47 -6.05 -10.58
N ILE A 508 -8.90 -6.08 -9.38
CA ILE A 508 -9.37 -5.36 -8.18
C ILE A 508 -8.54 -4.10 -7.86
N SER A 509 -7.62 -3.75 -8.76
CA SER A 509 -6.71 -2.61 -8.59
C SER A 509 -7.46 -1.28 -8.56
N GLU A 510 -7.13 -0.44 -7.58
CA GLU A 510 -7.73 0.89 -7.43
C GLU A 510 -7.23 1.91 -8.46
N THR A 511 -6.09 1.69 -9.10
CA THR A 511 -5.53 2.60 -10.13
C THR A 511 -6.50 2.85 -11.30
N TYR A 512 -7.54 2.01 -11.43
CA TYR A 512 -8.60 2.16 -12.43
C TYR A 512 -9.83 2.92 -11.93
N GLU A 513 -9.80 3.47 -10.72
CA GLU A 513 -10.87 4.28 -10.16
C GLU A 513 -10.73 5.75 -10.58
N ALA A 514 -11.86 6.40 -10.86
CA ALA A 514 -11.83 7.79 -11.31
C ALA A 514 -11.32 8.77 -10.23
N ALA A 515 -11.50 8.41 -8.95
CA ALA A 515 -10.95 9.15 -7.82
C ALA A 515 -9.43 9.02 -7.71
N GLU A 516 -8.85 7.95 -8.26
CA GLU A 516 -7.40 7.71 -8.38
C GLU A 516 -6.79 8.37 -9.62
N GLY A 517 -7.53 9.28 -10.26
CA GLY A 517 -7.09 9.99 -11.45
C GLY A 517 -7.28 9.22 -12.76
N TYR A 518 -7.87 8.02 -12.72
CA TYR A 518 -8.19 7.29 -13.95
C TYR A 518 -9.26 8.05 -14.75
N PRO A 519 -9.07 8.28 -16.06
CA PRO A 519 -9.95 9.15 -16.84
C PRO A 519 -11.37 8.61 -17.08
N VAL A 520 -11.65 7.35 -16.75
CA VAL A 520 -12.95 6.69 -16.95
C VAL A 520 -13.53 6.23 -15.63
N ASP A 521 -14.84 6.45 -15.45
CA ASP A 521 -15.58 5.89 -14.32
C ASP A 521 -15.79 4.38 -14.49
N THR A 522 -15.04 3.59 -13.71
CA THR A 522 -15.11 2.13 -13.68
C THR A 522 -16.13 1.61 -12.67
N SER A 523 -16.82 2.48 -11.94
CA SER A 523 -17.83 2.06 -10.95
C SER A 523 -19.04 1.35 -11.53
N THR A 524 -19.16 1.34 -12.86
CA THR A 524 -20.16 0.62 -13.64
C THR A 524 -19.78 -0.83 -13.96
N TYR A 525 -18.52 -1.24 -13.73
CA TYR A 525 -18.03 -2.60 -13.94
C TYR A 525 -18.04 -3.39 -12.62
N GLU A 526 -18.34 -4.69 -12.70
CA GLU A 526 -18.55 -5.53 -11.53
C GLU A 526 -17.38 -6.46 -11.24
N ASN A 527 -16.16 -5.97 -11.45
CA ASN A 527 -14.94 -6.72 -11.16
C ASN A 527 -14.91 -7.25 -9.72
N PHE A 528 -15.38 -6.45 -8.77
CA PHE A 528 -15.36 -6.78 -7.36
C PHE A 528 -16.36 -7.89 -7.01
N ALA A 529 -17.60 -7.75 -7.48
CA ALA A 529 -18.62 -8.78 -7.31
C ALA A 529 -18.19 -10.10 -7.97
N PHE A 530 -17.62 -10.04 -9.17
CA PHE A 530 -17.13 -11.22 -9.86
C PHE A 530 -16.04 -11.98 -9.08
N VAL A 531 -15.05 -11.28 -8.52
CA VAL A 531 -13.99 -11.93 -7.70
C VAL A 531 -14.59 -12.54 -6.44
N THR A 532 -15.49 -11.83 -5.77
CA THR A 532 -16.13 -12.29 -4.53
C THR A 532 -17.06 -13.48 -4.76
N GLU A 533 -17.82 -13.50 -5.85
CA GLU A 533 -18.65 -14.65 -6.26
C GLU A 533 -17.78 -15.88 -6.54
N LEU A 534 -16.64 -15.72 -7.23
CA LEU A 534 -15.69 -16.82 -7.44
C LEU A 534 -15.09 -17.32 -6.12
N ILE A 535 -14.78 -16.42 -5.18
CA ILE A 535 -14.30 -16.80 -3.84
C ILE A 535 -15.37 -17.64 -3.12
N ASN A 536 -16.62 -17.19 -3.14
CA ASN A 536 -17.73 -17.84 -2.45
C ASN A 536 -18.12 -19.19 -3.08
N ASP A 537 -18.08 -19.32 -4.41
CA ASP A 537 -18.32 -20.60 -5.11
C ASP A 537 -17.24 -21.64 -4.80
N MET A 538 -15.99 -21.17 -4.68
CA MET A 538 -14.83 -22.05 -4.52
C MET A 538 -14.56 -22.41 -3.07
N SER A 539 -14.93 -21.57 -2.10
CA SER A 539 -14.57 -21.78 -0.69
C SER A 539 -15.52 -22.75 0.01
N ASP A 540 -14.98 -23.63 0.84
CA ASP A 540 -15.80 -24.43 1.79
C ASP A 540 -16.07 -23.65 3.09
N ARG A 541 -15.60 -22.40 3.19
CA ARG A 541 -15.72 -21.54 4.36
C ARG A 541 -16.73 -20.45 4.08
N GLU A 542 -17.82 -20.45 4.84
CA GLU A 542 -18.92 -19.49 4.69
C GLU A 542 -18.58 -18.12 5.33
N ASP A 543 -17.66 -18.11 6.30
CA ASP A 543 -17.28 -16.95 7.11
C ASP A 543 -15.77 -16.65 7.05
N GLY A 544 -15.39 -15.44 7.48
CA GLY A 544 -14.00 -15.03 7.66
C GLY A 544 -13.49 -14.03 6.61
N PRO A 545 -12.31 -13.43 6.85
CA PRO A 545 -11.75 -12.39 6.00
C PRO A 545 -11.27 -12.95 4.65
N VAL A 546 -11.16 -12.06 3.67
CA VAL A 546 -10.33 -12.25 2.48
C VAL A 546 -8.95 -11.68 2.78
N LEU A 547 -7.92 -12.50 2.65
CA LEU A 547 -6.54 -12.05 2.83
C LEU A 547 -5.91 -11.70 1.49
N ILE A 548 -5.04 -10.70 1.45
CA ILE A 548 -4.12 -10.44 0.33
C ILE A 548 -2.67 -10.60 0.78
N GLU A 549 -1.86 -11.29 -0.02
CA GLU A 549 -0.44 -11.48 0.28
C GLU A 549 0.37 -10.27 -0.19
N GLY A 550 1.13 -9.67 0.74
CA GLY A 550 1.86 -8.42 0.52
C GLY A 550 3.38 -8.48 0.73
N GLY A 551 3.93 -9.60 1.21
CA GLY A 551 5.34 -9.74 1.59
C GLY A 551 6.32 -9.92 0.42
N HIS A 552 5.85 -10.34 -0.76
CA HIS A 552 6.70 -10.56 -1.93
C HIS A 552 6.87 -9.36 -2.88
N GLY A 553 6.85 -8.13 -2.35
CA GLY A 553 7.20 -6.91 -3.08
C GLY A 553 6.06 -6.26 -3.85
N GLN A 554 4.84 -6.29 -3.31
CA GLN A 554 3.63 -5.76 -3.95
C GLN A 554 3.62 -4.23 -4.05
N PHE A 555 4.34 -3.53 -3.17
CA PHE A 555 4.37 -2.07 -3.13
C PHE A 555 5.09 -1.48 -4.36
N ASN A 556 4.43 -0.53 -5.03
CA ASN A 556 4.95 0.23 -6.17
C ASN A 556 5.29 -0.59 -7.43
N LEU A 557 4.65 -1.74 -7.62
CA LEU A 557 4.75 -2.53 -8.85
C LEU A 557 3.41 -2.50 -9.59
N GLY A 558 3.37 -1.96 -10.80
CA GLY A 558 2.14 -1.88 -11.62
C GLY A 558 1.51 -3.22 -12.10
N TYR A 559 1.89 -4.35 -11.50
CA TYR A 559 1.35 -5.70 -11.76
C TYR A 559 1.12 -6.52 -10.50
N SER A 560 1.35 -5.94 -9.33
CA SER A 560 1.22 -6.55 -8.01
C SER A 560 0.35 -5.61 -7.17
N LEU A 561 -0.37 -6.14 -6.17
CA LEU A 561 -1.29 -5.34 -5.36
C LEU A 561 -1.07 -5.61 -3.88
N SER A 562 -0.95 -4.55 -3.08
CA SER A 562 -1.12 -4.55 -1.62
C SER A 562 -2.60 -4.36 -1.24
N SER A 563 -2.89 -4.28 0.07
CA SER A 563 -4.21 -3.86 0.55
C SER A 563 -4.60 -2.45 0.08
N GLU A 564 -3.62 -1.54 0.04
CA GLU A 564 -3.76 -0.14 -0.38
C GLU A 564 -4.10 -0.09 -1.87
N ASP A 565 -3.43 -0.90 -2.70
CA ASP A 565 -3.73 -0.97 -4.13
C ASP A 565 -5.13 -1.57 -4.43
N ALA A 566 -5.90 -1.94 -3.39
CA ALA A 566 -7.22 -2.54 -3.45
C ALA A 566 -8.21 -1.95 -2.43
N ALA A 567 -8.02 -0.70 -1.97
CA ALA A 567 -8.87 -0.08 -0.93
C ALA A 567 -10.36 -0.01 -1.32
N TYR A 568 -10.68 0.19 -2.60
CA TYR A 568 -12.07 0.16 -3.07
C TYR A 568 -12.68 -1.25 -3.05
N TYR A 569 -11.86 -2.30 -3.21
CA TYR A 569 -12.31 -3.68 -3.05
C TYR A 569 -12.55 -4.00 -1.57
N GLN A 570 -11.73 -3.46 -0.66
CA GLN A 570 -12.00 -3.50 0.79
C GLN A 570 -13.36 -2.88 1.10
N ARG A 571 -13.62 -1.64 0.63
CA ARG A 571 -14.91 -0.97 0.86
C ARG A 571 -16.10 -1.75 0.29
N TYR A 572 -15.91 -2.43 -0.84
CA TYR A 572 -16.90 -3.36 -1.38
C TYR A 572 -17.17 -4.54 -0.44
N LEU A 573 -16.11 -5.19 0.06
CA LEU A 573 -16.20 -6.35 0.94
C LEU A 573 -16.84 -6.00 2.30
N GLU A 574 -16.56 -4.83 2.86
CA GLU A 574 -17.23 -4.34 4.07
C GLU A 574 -18.75 -4.33 3.91
N GLY A 575 -19.22 -3.80 2.77
CA GLY A 575 -20.63 -3.81 2.39
C GLY A 575 -21.22 -5.21 2.12
N GLN A 576 -20.38 -6.25 2.13
CA GLN A 576 -20.75 -7.67 2.05
C GLN A 576 -20.53 -8.40 3.38
N ASP A 577 -20.28 -7.67 4.48
CA ASP A 577 -19.93 -8.22 5.80
C ASP A 577 -18.63 -9.07 5.78
N ILE A 578 -17.67 -8.70 4.93
CA ILE A 578 -16.39 -9.40 4.77
C ILE A 578 -15.23 -8.43 5.02
N LEU A 579 -14.32 -8.79 5.93
CA LEU A 579 -13.09 -8.02 6.14
C LEU A 579 -12.06 -8.33 5.06
N PHE A 580 -11.22 -7.35 4.72
CA PHE A 580 -10.10 -7.50 3.79
C PHE A 580 -8.81 -7.10 4.48
N GLU A 581 -7.81 -7.97 4.46
CA GLU A 581 -6.60 -7.74 5.26
C GLU A 581 -5.32 -8.24 4.57
N GLN A 582 -4.22 -7.52 4.73
CA GLN A 582 -2.92 -7.96 4.21
C GLN A 582 -2.20 -8.94 5.14
N VAL A 583 -1.44 -9.88 4.58
CA VAL A 583 -0.48 -10.76 5.28
C VAL A 583 0.84 -10.79 4.52
N ASN A 584 1.97 -10.58 5.22
CA ASN A 584 3.29 -10.57 4.59
C ASN A 584 4.04 -11.90 4.73
N ASP A 585 3.97 -12.56 5.89
CA ASP A 585 4.61 -13.86 6.10
C ASP A 585 3.57 -14.91 6.49
N VAL A 586 3.13 -15.68 5.50
CA VAL A 586 2.15 -16.77 5.64
C VAL A 586 2.64 -17.94 6.50
N THR A 587 3.89 -17.94 6.96
CA THR A 587 4.48 -19.03 7.76
C THR A 587 4.49 -18.76 9.26
N THR A 588 4.26 -17.52 9.69
CA THR A 588 4.27 -17.17 11.12
C THR A 588 3.12 -17.83 11.87
N THR A 589 3.23 -17.91 13.21
CA THR A 589 2.13 -18.47 14.02
C THR A 589 0.86 -17.61 13.90
N THR A 590 1.00 -16.28 13.95
CA THR A 590 -0.09 -15.33 13.77
C THR A 590 -0.73 -15.47 12.38
N ALA A 591 0.07 -15.56 11.32
CA ALA A 591 -0.45 -15.74 9.97
C ALA A 591 -1.17 -17.08 9.79
N ASN A 592 -0.71 -18.16 10.43
CA ASN A 592 -1.41 -19.44 10.40
C ASN A 592 -2.79 -19.36 11.09
N GLU A 593 -2.94 -18.60 12.17
CA GLU A 593 -4.24 -18.36 12.82
C GLU A 593 -5.17 -17.56 11.91
N ARG A 594 -4.65 -16.53 11.22
CA ARG A 594 -5.40 -15.73 10.24
C ARG A 594 -5.81 -16.56 9.02
N LEU A 595 -4.89 -17.33 8.44
CA LEU A 595 -5.17 -18.27 7.35
C LEU A 595 -6.20 -19.34 7.77
N ALA A 596 -6.22 -19.76 9.03
CA ALA A 596 -7.22 -20.71 9.51
C ALA A 596 -8.63 -20.10 9.58
N ALA A 597 -8.74 -18.79 9.82
CA ALA A 597 -10.00 -18.06 9.85
C ALA A 597 -10.45 -17.55 8.47
N ALA A 598 -9.53 -17.29 7.54
CA ALA A 598 -9.81 -16.66 6.25
C ALA A 598 -10.63 -17.55 5.30
N ARG A 599 -11.51 -16.95 4.49
CA ARG A 599 -12.23 -17.64 3.42
C ARG A 599 -11.40 -17.75 2.13
N ALA A 600 -10.53 -16.79 1.89
CA ALA A 600 -9.69 -16.72 0.70
C ALA A 600 -8.31 -16.08 0.97
N LEU A 601 -7.35 -16.42 0.12
CA LEU A 601 -6.03 -15.80 0.04
C LEU A 601 -5.77 -15.37 -1.42
N ILE A 602 -5.70 -14.06 -1.63
CA ILE A 602 -5.35 -13.44 -2.90
C ILE A 602 -3.84 -13.28 -2.96
N ILE A 603 -3.24 -13.74 -4.06
CA ILE A 603 -1.81 -13.58 -4.35
C ILE A 603 -1.70 -13.01 -5.76
N THR A 604 -1.17 -11.80 -5.86
CA THR A 604 -0.87 -11.17 -7.16
C THR A 604 0.52 -11.58 -7.63
N THR A 605 1.00 -11.08 -8.78
CA THR A 605 2.28 -11.55 -9.32
C THR A 605 3.44 -11.09 -8.41
N PRO A 606 4.17 -12.01 -7.76
CA PRO A 606 5.16 -11.63 -6.77
C PRO A 606 6.48 -11.21 -7.42
N ALA A 607 7.21 -10.28 -6.80
CA ALA A 607 8.52 -9.84 -7.25
C ALA A 607 9.62 -10.90 -7.01
N SER A 608 9.40 -11.78 -6.01
CA SER A 608 10.32 -12.85 -5.62
C SER A 608 9.60 -14.20 -5.46
N ALA A 609 10.37 -15.28 -5.40
CA ALA A 609 9.81 -16.63 -5.30
C ALA A 609 9.41 -16.96 -3.85
N PHE A 610 8.24 -17.58 -3.69
CA PHE A 610 7.83 -18.19 -2.43
C PHE A 610 8.81 -19.31 -2.04
N SER A 611 9.16 -19.37 -0.77
CA SER A 611 9.91 -20.46 -0.16
C SER A 611 9.08 -21.75 -0.06
N ASP A 612 9.76 -22.88 0.14
CA ASP A 612 9.09 -24.17 0.37
C ASP A 612 8.11 -24.14 1.57
N GLY A 613 8.41 -23.31 2.58
CA GLY A 613 7.55 -23.15 3.76
C GLY A 613 6.26 -22.40 3.44
N GLU A 614 6.36 -21.32 2.68
CA GLU A 614 5.20 -20.52 2.25
C GLU A 614 4.31 -21.32 1.30
N LEU A 615 4.91 -22.03 0.32
CA LEU A 615 4.16 -22.93 -0.56
C LEU A 615 3.42 -24.02 0.23
N ALA A 616 4.02 -24.55 1.29
CA ALA A 616 3.36 -25.52 2.16
C ALA A 616 2.21 -24.92 2.98
N ALA A 617 2.34 -23.66 3.41
CA ALA A 617 1.27 -22.93 4.10
C ALA A 617 0.08 -22.67 3.17
N VAL A 618 0.32 -22.15 1.96
CA VAL A 618 -0.73 -21.93 0.94
C VAL A 618 -1.44 -23.23 0.57
N ARG A 619 -0.68 -24.32 0.40
CA ARG A 619 -1.26 -25.66 0.16
C ARG A 619 -2.13 -26.12 1.33
N SER A 620 -1.66 -25.95 2.56
CA SER A 620 -2.41 -26.36 3.76
C SER A 620 -3.70 -25.56 3.91
N PHE A 621 -3.68 -24.27 3.55
CA PHE A 621 -4.85 -23.41 3.50
C PHE A 621 -5.89 -23.91 2.50
N ALA A 622 -5.48 -24.21 1.26
CA ALA A 622 -6.34 -24.77 0.22
C ALA A 622 -6.93 -26.14 0.61
N GLU A 623 -6.09 -27.05 1.13
CA GLU A 623 -6.52 -28.37 1.62
C GLU A 623 -7.51 -28.28 2.81
N ALA A 624 -7.49 -27.17 3.56
CA ALA A 624 -8.42 -26.87 4.64
C ALA A 624 -9.66 -26.09 4.18
N GLY A 625 -9.94 -26.06 2.87
CA GLY A 625 -11.17 -25.52 2.30
C GLY A 625 -11.17 -24.02 1.99
N GLY A 626 -10.03 -23.33 2.14
CA GLY A 626 -9.90 -21.94 1.73
C GLY A 626 -9.63 -21.80 0.21
N THR A 627 -10.09 -20.71 -0.40
CA THR A 627 -9.87 -20.43 -1.82
C THR A 627 -8.56 -19.68 -2.05
N VAL A 628 -7.68 -20.20 -2.91
CA VAL A 628 -6.51 -19.46 -3.38
C VAL A 628 -6.88 -18.72 -4.66
N VAL A 629 -6.68 -17.41 -4.69
CA VAL A 629 -6.91 -16.57 -5.88
C VAL A 629 -5.57 -16.05 -6.38
N LEU A 630 -5.16 -16.46 -7.57
CA LEU A 630 -3.95 -15.96 -8.21
C LEU A 630 -4.31 -14.92 -9.28
N MET A 631 -3.67 -13.76 -9.25
CA MET A 631 -3.85 -12.70 -10.25
C MET A 631 -2.53 -12.40 -10.97
N GLY A 632 -2.51 -12.68 -12.27
CA GLY A 632 -1.36 -12.44 -13.14
C GLY A 632 -1.36 -11.06 -13.79
N SER A 633 -0.33 -10.77 -14.59
CA SER A 633 -0.30 -9.61 -15.49
C SER A 633 0.56 -9.88 -16.71
N ALA A 634 0.26 -9.22 -17.83
CA ALA A 634 1.08 -9.18 -19.03
C ALA A 634 2.32 -8.28 -18.87
N SER A 635 2.36 -7.39 -17.87
CA SER A 635 3.51 -6.53 -17.59
C SER A 635 4.62 -7.25 -16.83
N ALA A 636 4.31 -8.37 -16.17
CA ALA A 636 5.28 -9.15 -15.40
C ALA A 636 6.33 -9.85 -16.29
N SER A 637 7.56 -9.90 -15.81
CA SER A 637 8.66 -10.62 -16.47
C SER A 637 8.44 -12.14 -16.46
N ASP A 638 9.14 -12.85 -17.33
CA ASP A 638 9.10 -14.32 -17.38
C ASP A 638 9.42 -14.99 -16.05
N ALA A 639 10.34 -14.42 -15.26
CA ALA A 639 10.73 -14.95 -13.95
C ALA A 639 9.58 -14.81 -12.93
N GLN A 640 8.95 -13.64 -12.88
CA GLN A 640 7.85 -13.35 -11.95
C GLN A 640 6.60 -14.17 -12.28
N ARG A 641 6.30 -14.36 -13.57
CA ARG A 641 5.25 -15.30 -13.99
C ARG A 641 5.53 -16.72 -13.49
N GLU A 642 6.79 -17.16 -13.53
CA GLU A 642 7.17 -18.48 -13.04
C GLU A 642 7.00 -18.60 -11.52
N TYR A 643 7.22 -17.52 -10.76
CA TYR A 643 6.94 -17.50 -9.32
C TYR A 643 5.45 -17.74 -9.04
N LEU A 644 4.55 -17.01 -9.70
CA LEU A 644 3.10 -17.21 -9.55
C LEU A 644 2.67 -18.63 -10.00
N ASN A 645 3.21 -19.11 -11.12
CA ASN A 645 2.97 -20.47 -11.63
C ASN A 645 3.47 -21.57 -10.68
N SER A 646 4.52 -21.29 -9.90
CA SER A 646 5.07 -22.22 -8.91
C SER A 646 4.11 -22.37 -7.72
N ILE A 647 3.34 -21.33 -7.38
CA ILE A 647 2.30 -21.40 -6.35
C ILE A 647 1.15 -22.32 -6.82
N ALA A 648 0.64 -22.11 -8.04
CA ALA A 648 -0.37 -22.99 -8.64
C ALA A 648 0.12 -24.46 -8.69
N ALA A 649 1.40 -24.68 -9.01
CA ALA A 649 2.00 -26.00 -8.98
C ALA A 649 2.11 -26.59 -7.56
N GLY A 650 2.41 -25.77 -6.55
CA GLY A 650 2.57 -26.18 -5.16
C GLY A 650 1.28 -26.69 -4.51
N ILE A 651 0.13 -26.19 -4.98
CA ILE A 651 -1.21 -26.65 -4.59
C ILE A 651 -1.78 -27.72 -5.53
N ASP A 652 -0.93 -28.38 -6.32
CA ASP A 652 -1.26 -29.47 -7.25
C ASP A 652 -2.20 -29.11 -8.42
N SER A 653 -2.40 -27.82 -8.73
CA SER A 653 -3.19 -27.41 -9.90
C SER A 653 -2.41 -27.53 -11.21
N ASP A 654 -3.12 -27.84 -12.29
CA ASP A 654 -2.59 -27.84 -13.65
C ASP A 654 -2.67 -26.48 -14.36
N LEU A 655 -3.33 -25.48 -13.77
CA LEU A 655 -3.50 -24.14 -14.33
C LEU A 655 -2.20 -23.33 -14.27
N ARG A 656 -1.93 -22.56 -15.33
CA ARG A 656 -0.76 -21.68 -15.43
C ARG A 656 -1.15 -20.36 -16.08
N LEU A 657 -0.51 -19.28 -15.64
CA LEU A 657 -0.49 -18.02 -16.35
C LEU A 657 0.24 -18.23 -17.68
N GLY A 658 -0.44 -17.89 -18.77
CA GLY A 658 0.12 -17.98 -20.10
C GLY A 658 1.21 -16.94 -20.36
N ARG A 659 1.81 -17.07 -21.54
CA ARG A 659 2.74 -16.09 -22.11
C ARG A 659 2.01 -15.17 -23.08
N GLY A 660 2.52 -13.96 -23.21
CA GLY A 660 1.99 -12.95 -24.12
C GLY A 660 0.87 -12.11 -23.51
N SER A 661 0.46 -11.06 -24.22
CA SER A 661 -0.64 -10.18 -23.84
C SER A 661 -1.92 -10.52 -24.61
N VAL A 662 -3.05 -10.28 -23.96
CA VAL A 662 -4.38 -10.23 -24.59
C VAL A 662 -4.76 -8.76 -24.73
N THR A 663 -5.02 -8.31 -25.95
CA THR A 663 -5.36 -6.91 -26.26
C THR A 663 -6.58 -6.84 -27.16
N ASP A 664 -7.47 -5.88 -26.98
CA ASP A 664 -8.67 -5.72 -27.80
C ASP A 664 -8.80 -4.28 -28.33
N PRO A 665 -8.55 -4.02 -29.62
CA PRO A 665 -8.68 -2.67 -30.19
C PRO A 665 -10.14 -2.24 -30.44
N GLU A 666 -11.13 -3.13 -30.32
CA GLU A 666 -12.54 -2.82 -30.55
C GLU A 666 -13.34 -2.71 -29.25
N SER A 667 -13.06 -3.56 -28.27
CA SER A 667 -13.74 -3.63 -26.97
C SER A 667 -12.74 -3.42 -25.84
N ASN A 668 -12.50 -2.16 -25.50
CA ASN A 668 -11.58 -1.77 -24.43
C ASN A 668 -12.09 -0.58 -23.62
N LEU A 669 -11.44 -0.38 -22.48
CA LEU A 669 -11.63 0.75 -21.60
C LEU A 669 -10.70 1.89 -22.03
N ASN A 670 -11.19 3.15 -21.99
CA ASN A 670 -10.39 4.35 -22.25
C ASN A 670 -9.67 4.43 -23.62
N ASP A 671 -10.20 3.78 -24.67
CA ASP A 671 -9.50 3.66 -25.97
C ASP A 671 -8.12 2.96 -25.86
N GLU A 672 -7.87 2.22 -24.77
CA GLU A 672 -6.63 1.51 -24.49
C GLU A 672 -6.77 0.00 -24.74
N ALA A 673 -6.27 -0.48 -25.87
CA ALA A 673 -6.39 -1.89 -26.25
C ALA A 673 -5.77 -2.88 -25.23
N THR A 674 -4.89 -2.42 -24.34
CA THR A 674 -4.29 -3.18 -23.23
C THR A 674 -5.24 -3.41 -22.05
N ILE A 675 -6.41 -2.75 -22.03
CA ILE A 675 -7.45 -2.91 -21.01
C ILE A 675 -8.75 -3.39 -21.69
N PRO A 676 -8.78 -4.63 -22.22
CA PRO A 676 -9.99 -5.16 -22.84
C PRO A 676 -11.17 -5.22 -21.85
N VAL A 677 -12.37 -4.99 -22.38
CA VAL A 677 -13.64 -5.19 -21.67
C VAL A 677 -14.37 -6.40 -22.25
N THR A 678 -15.11 -7.10 -21.42
CA THR A 678 -15.84 -8.30 -21.84
C THR A 678 -17.14 -8.47 -21.07
N THR A 679 -18.13 -8.99 -21.79
CA THR A 679 -19.41 -9.50 -21.25
C THR A 679 -19.53 -11.01 -21.48
N ASN A 680 -18.45 -11.64 -21.96
CA ASN A 680 -18.39 -13.06 -22.28
C ASN A 680 -18.13 -13.88 -21.01
N LEU A 681 -19.05 -13.75 -20.05
CA LEU A 681 -19.09 -14.52 -18.83
C LEU A 681 -19.66 -15.90 -19.16
N ASN A 682 -18.92 -16.92 -18.79
CA ASN A 682 -19.39 -18.28 -18.94
C ASN A 682 -20.27 -18.60 -17.74
N GLU A 683 -21.57 -18.42 -17.93
CA GLU A 683 -22.57 -19.03 -17.07
C GLU A 683 -22.43 -20.56 -17.20
N THR A 684 -21.47 -21.14 -16.51
CA THR A 684 -21.50 -22.57 -16.25
C THR A 684 -22.83 -22.83 -15.55
N GLU A 685 -23.66 -23.71 -16.11
CA GLU A 685 -24.83 -24.23 -15.41
C GLU A 685 -24.35 -24.98 -14.15
N ALA A 686 -24.06 -24.23 -13.09
CA ALA A 686 -24.13 -24.69 -11.73
C ALA A 686 -25.56 -25.23 -11.50
N PRO A 687 -25.74 -26.29 -10.69
CA PRO A 687 -27.04 -26.91 -10.51
C PRO A 687 -28.03 -25.93 -9.84
N SER A 688 -28.77 -25.14 -10.64
CA SER A 688 -29.97 -24.38 -10.28
C SER A 688 -29.95 -23.74 -8.88
N ASP A 689 -29.18 -22.67 -8.71
CA ASP A 689 -29.46 -21.67 -7.68
C ASP A 689 -29.85 -20.35 -8.35
N GLN A 690 -31.12 -20.25 -8.74
CA GLN A 690 -31.67 -18.95 -9.11
C GLN A 690 -31.76 -18.11 -7.83
N PRO A 691 -31.49 -16.80 -7.89
CA PRO A 691 -31.59 -15.93 -6.73
C PRO A 691 -32.96 -16.13 -6.06
N PRO A 692 -33.01 -16.20 -4.71
CA PRO A 692 -34.24 -16.50 -4.01
C PRO A 692 -35.32 -15.49 -4.38
N ILE A 693 -36.50 -16.01 -4.76
CA ILE A 693 -37.66 -15.18 -5.10
C ILE A 693 -38.37 -14.64 -3.85
N ALA A 694 -37.91 -15.04 -2.67
CA ALA A 694 -38.34 -14.53 -1.38
C ALA A 694 -37.20 -14.64 -0.36
N ARG A 695 -36.98 -13.60 0.45
CA ARG A 695 -35.94 -13.56 1.50
C ARG A 695 -36.54 -13.48 2.90
N ILE A 696 -35.82 -13.99 3.90
CA ILE A 696 -36.16 -13.93 5.31
C ILE A 696 -35.80 -12.54 5.85
N ASP A 697 -36.81 -11.74 6.22
CA ASP A 697 -36.64 -10.48 6.94
C ASP A 697 -36.70 -10.76 8.45
N LEU A 698 -35.52 -10.95 9.04
CA LEU A 698 -35.34 -11.12 10.49
C LEU A 698 -34.16 -10.27 10.98
N LYS A 699 -34.40 -9.46 12.01
CA LYS A 699 -33.42 -8.49 12.53
C LYS A 699 -32.55 -8.98 13.69
N VAL A 700 -32.86 -10.13 14.27
CA VAL A 700 -32.20 -10.65 15.47
C VAL A 700 -32.03 -12.16 15.33
N THR A 701 -30.78 -12.61 15.33
CA THR A 701 -30.37 -14.01 15.18
C THR A 701 -29.78 -14.59 16.46
N ASP A 702 -29.23 -13.75 17.34
CA ASP A 702 -28.83 -14.11 18.70
C ASP A 702 -29.96 -13.87 19.72
N VAL A 703 -30.50 -14.95 20.28
CA VAL A 703 -31.59 -14.88 21.28
C VAL A 703 -31.35 -15.78 22.47
N THR A 704 -32.17 -15.61 23.52
CA THR A 704 -32.15 -16.50 24.68
C THR A 704 -33.27 -17.55 24.62
N VAL A 705 -33.06 -18.71 25.25
CA VAL A 705 -34.08 -19.79 25.35
C VAL A 705 -35.44 -19.22 25.73
N GLY A 706 -36.47 -19.49 24.91
CA GLY A 706 -37.85 -19.06 25.13
C GLY A 706 -38.21 -17.69 24.54
N GLU A 707 -37.30 -16.96 23.91
CA GLU A 707 -37.57 -15.67 23.27
C GLU A 707 -38.39 -15.81 21.98
N ARG A 708 -39.27 -14.82 21.69
CA ARG A 708 -40.17 -14.85 20.52
C ARG A 708 -39.54 -14.18 19.32
N LEU A 709 -39.22 -14.96 18.30
CA LEU A 709 -38.82 -14.44 17.00
C LEU A 709 -40.04 -14.26 16.10
N ALA A 710 -40.07 -13.16 15.35
CA ALA A 710 -41.11 -12.85 14.38
C ALA A 710 -40.50 -12.83 12.98
N PHE A 711 -40.76 -13.89 12.22
CA PHE A 711 -40.24 -14.07 10.86
C PHE A 711 -41.16 -13.41 9.85
N ARG A 712 -40.57 -12.64 8.94
CA ARG A 712 -41.25 -12.01 7.81
C ARG A 712 -40.58 -12.45 6.52
N VAL A 713 -41.32 -12.33 5.43
CA VAL A 713 -40.81 -12.57 4.08
C VAL A 713 -40.77 -11.26 3.33
N GLU A 714 -39.62 -10.99 2.72
CA GLU A 714 -39.47 -10.01 1.65
C GLU A 714 -39.71 -10.70 0.30
N ASP A 715 -40.59 -10.13 -0.53
CA ASP A 715 -40.85 -10.61 -1.88
C ASP A 715 -39.82 -9.99 -2.84
N THR A 716 -38.96 -10.83 -3.40
CA THR A 716 -37.90 -10.43 -4.35
C THR A 716 -38.20 -10.89 -5.78
N SER A 717 -39.44 -11.30 -6.06
CA SER A 717 -39.85 -11.75 -7.40
C SER A 717 -40.01 -10.60 -8.41
N ASP A 718 -39.81 -10.89 -9.69
CA ASP A 718 -40.00 -9.95 -10.81
C ASP A 718 -41.49 -9.83 -11.23
N ASN A 719 -41.84 -8.93 -12.15
CA ASN A 719 -43.24 -8.74 -12.58
C ASN A 719 -43.84 -9.93 -13.38
N GLU A 720 -43.04 -10.92 -13.77
CA GLU A 720 -43.46 -12.09 -14.54
C GLU A 720 -43.58 -13.36 -13.67
N ARG A 721 -43.01 -13.35 -12.46
CA ARG A 721 -43.07 -14.42 -11.45
C ARG A 721 -43.72 -13.90 -10.17
N TRP A 722 -44.63 -14.65 -9.57
CA TRP A 722 -45.17 -14.30 -8.24
C TRP A 722 -45.17 -15.51 -7.33
N ILE A 723 -44.96 -15.28 -6.04
CA ILE A 723 -44.93 -16.32 -5.01
C ILE A 723 -46.32 -16.99 -4.89
N ASP A 724 -46.38 -18.30 -5.19
CA ASP A 724 -47.55 -19.15 -5.05
C ASP A 724 -47.63 -19.79 -3.66
N SER A 725 -46.48 -20.17 -3.07
CA SER A 725 -46.41 -20.72 -1.71
C SER A 725 -45.08 -20.46 -1.00
N LEU A 726 -45.15 -20.44 0.35
CA LEU A 726 -44.01 -20.25 1.26
C LEU A 726 -44.08 -21.31 2.36
N GLU A 727 -43.04 -22.14 2.45
CA GLU A 727 -42.87 -23.20 3.45
C GLU A 727 -41.65 -22.89 4.33
N TRP A 728 -41.75 -23.15 5.63
CA TRP A 728 -40.68 -22.88 6.60
C TRP A 728 -40.29 -24.12 7.36
N THR A 729 -39.00 -24.30 7.62
CA THR A 729 -38.47 -25.24 8.62
C THR A 729 -37.58 -24.48 9.60
N PHE A 730 -37.76 -24.66 10.92
CA PHE A 730 -37.02 -23.89 11.93
C PHE A 730 -35.80 -24.60 12.52
N GLY A 731 -35.33 -25.69 11.91
CA GLY A 731 -34.15 -26.43 12.40
C GLY A 731 -34.38 -27.29 13.68
N ASP A 732 -35.44 -27.03 14.45
CA ASP A 732 -35.83 -27.80 15.65
C ASP A 732 -36.83 -28.93 15.37
N GLY A 733 -37.11 -29.20 14.08
CA GLY A 733 -38.10 -30.17 13.62
C GLY A 733 -39.53 -29.62 13.51
N THR A 734 -39.77 -28.35 13.81
CA THR A 734 -41.04 -27.67 13.56
C THR A 734 -41.06 -27.01 12.17
N THR A 735 -42.27 -26.81 11.64
CA THR A 735 -42.51 -26.25 10.31
C THR A 735 -43.68 -25.27 10.33
N ALA A 736 -43.69 -24.29 9.43
CA ALA A 736 -44.81 -23.38 9.23
C ALA A 736 -45.01 -23.01 7.75
N GLU A 737 -46.05 -22.25 7.45
CA GLU A 737 -46.37 -21.76 6.10
C GLU A 737 -46.78 -20.29 6.15
N GLY A 738 -46.53 -19.56 5.06
CA GLY A 738 -47.01 -18.20 4.85
C GLY A 738 -46.01 -17.09 5.18
N TRP A 739 -46.46 -15.84 4.99
CA TRP A 739 -45.65 -14.62 4.98
C TRP A 739 -45.19 -14.12 6.36
N PHE A 740 -45.86 -14.58 7.43
CA PHE A 740 -45.63 -14.10 8.78
C PHE A 740 -45.70 -15.27 9.75
N ASN A 741 -44.58 -15.56 10.41
CA ASN A 741 -44.51 -16.60 11.42
C ASN A 741 -43.93 -16.06 12.72
N ALA A 742 -44.19 -16.77 13.81
CA ALA A 742 -43.51 -16.52 15.06
C ALA A 742 -43.11 -17.83 15.71
N HIS A 743 -41.85 -17.89 16.17
CA HIS A 743 -41.26 -19.11 16.71
C HIS A 743 -40.51 -18.83 18.02
N ARG A 744 -40.31 -19.87 18.82
CA ARG A 744 -39.53 -19.85 20.07
C ARG A 744 -38.74 -21.16 20.15
N TYR A 745 -37.51 -21.08 20.64
CA TYR A 745 -36.67 -22.25 20.87
C TYR A 745 -36.60 -22.57 22.36
N ASP A 746 -36.88 -23.82 22.71
CA ASP A 746 -36.97 -24.28 24.11
C ASP A 746 -35.63 -24.75 24.69
N GLU A 747 -34.60 -24.93 23.86
CA GLU A 747 -33.27 -25.41 24.24
C GLU A 747 -32.21 -24.50 23.60
N PRO A 748 -31.02 -24.36 24.22
CA PRO A 748 -29.91 -23.65 23.62
C PRO A 748 -29.32 -24.45 22.46
N GLY A 749 -28.78 -23.75 21.46
CA GLY A 749 -28.18 -24.35 20.28
C GLY A 749 -28.29 -23.46 19.04
N GLU A 750 -27.77 -23.96 17.94
CA GLU A 750 -27.88 -23.33 16.62
C GLU A 750 -28.99 -23.99 15.82
N TYR A 751 -29.86 -23.17 15.23
CA TYR A 751 -31.01 -23.61 14.47
C TYR A 751 -31.02 -22.94 13.10
N THR A 752 -30.84 -23.73 12.05
CA THR A 752 -31.00 -23.25 10.67
C THR A 752 -32.48 -23.15 10.32
N VAL A 753 -32.94 -21.93 10.11
CA VAL A 753 -34.26 -21.64 9.57
C VAL A 753 -34.16 -21.62 8.05
N THR A 754 -35.02 -22.37 7.37
CA THR A 754 -35.09 -22.41 5.91
C THR A 754 -36.47 -21.95 5.47
N LEU A 755 -36.51 -20.94 4.58
CA LEU A 755 -37.67 -20.52 3.81
C LEU A 755 -37.57 -21.16 2.42
N THR A 756 -38.61 -21.88 2.00
CA THR A 756 -38.75 -22.37 0.63
C THR A 756 -39.89 -21.62 -0.04
N ALA A 757 -39.58 -20.85 -1.07
CA ALA A 757 -40.55 -20.13 -1.88
C ALA A 757 -40.79 -20.86 -3.21
N THR A 758 -42.06 -21.03 -3.58
CA THR A 758 -42.45 -21.59 -4.88
C THR A 758 -43.20 -20.55 -5.69
N ASP A 759 -42.79 -20.27 -6.93
CA ASP A 759 -43.50 -19.35 -7.82
C ASP A 759 -44.67 -20.01 -8.57
N ASN A 760 -45.41 -19.19 -9.31
CA ASN A 760 -46.51 -19.57 -10.19
C ASN A 760 -46.13 -20.48 -11.38
N THR A 761 -44.85 -20.65 -11.67
CA THR A 761 -44.33 -21.58 -12.70
C THR A 761 -43.97 -22.94 -12.10
N GLY A 762 -43.91 -23.05 -10.77
CA GLY A 762 -43.51 -24.23 -10.02
C GLY A 762 -42.03 -24.27 -9.68
N THR A 763 -41.29 -23.19 -9.94
CA THR A 763 -39.87 -23.04 -9.57
C THR A 763 -39.76 -22.84 -8.07
N LYS A 764 -38.80 -23.53 -7.45
CA LYS A 764 -38.53 -23.43 -6.02
C LYS A 764 -37.18 -22.78 -5.80
N THR A 765 -37.12 -21.84 -4.86
CA THR A 765 -35.87 -21.29 -4.32
C THR A 765 -35.89 -21.37 -2.81
N THR A 766 -34.71 -21.34 -2.20
CA THR A 766 -34.56 -21.40 -0.75
C THR A 766 -33.75 -20.22 -0.25
N ASP A 767 -34.11 -19.74 0.93
CA ASP A 767 -33.33 -18.79 1.71
C ASP A 767 -33.15 -19.34 3.12
N THR A 768 -31.98 -19.12 3.74
CA THR A 768 -31.65 -19.70 5.04
C THR A 768 -31.04 -18.68 5.98
N ILE A 769 -31.38 -18.77 7.27
CA ILE A 769 -30.76 -17.97 8.33
C ILE A 769 -30.49 -18.84 9.56
N THR A 770 -29.32 -18.69 10.17
CA THR A 770 -28.97 -19.41 11.41
C THR A 770 -29.39 -18.58 12.63
N ILE A 771 -30.07 -19.23 13.58
CA ILE A 771 -30.45 -18.64 14.87
C ILE A 771 -29.62 -19.28 15.98
N THR A 772 -28.90 -18.44 16.72
CA THR A 772 -28.11 -18.84 17.89
C THR A 772 -28.92 -18.61 19.16
N VAL A 773 -29.29 -19.69 19.85
CA VAL A 773 -30.08 -19.65 21.08
C VAL A 773 -29.16 -19.92 22.26
N LYS A 774 -28.97 -18.90 23.11
CA LYS A 774 -28.12 -18.95 24.30
C LYS A 774 -28.91 -19.33 25.54
N GLU A 775 -28.24 -20.00 26.49
CA GLU A 775 -28.80 -20.18 27.83
C GLU A 775 -28.98 -18.82 28.53
N LEU A 776 -30.00 -18.74 29.37
CA LEU A 776 -30.26 -17.55 30.16
C LEU A 776 -29.28 -17.50 31.36
N ALA A 777 -28.18 -16.77 31.22
CA ALA A 777 -27.13 -16.70 32.22
C ALA A 777 -27.52 -15.90 33.48
N ASP A 778 -28.38 -14.89 33.33
CA ASP A 778 -28.81 -14.04 34.45
C ASP A 778 -30.06 -14.59 35.16
N PRO A 779 -30.14 -14.49 36.50
CA PRO A 779 -31.35 -14.85 37.23
C PRO A 779 -32.55 -14.02 36.78
N ILE A 780 -33.67 -14.68 36.49
CA ILE A 780 -34.98 -14.04 36.20
C ILE A 780 -35.69 -13.57 37.46
N ALA A 781 -35.13 -13.88 38.63
CA ALA A 781 -35.60 -13.43 39.92
C ALA A 781 -34.40 -13.24 40.85
N ARG A 782 -34.36 -12.14 41.60
CA ARG A 782 -33.27 -11.83 42.55
C ARG A 782 -33.74 -11.81 44.00
N ILE A 783 -32.92 -12.33 44.90
CA ILE A 783 -33.14 -12.37 46.35
C ILE A 783 -32.78 -11.00 46.94
N ILE A 784 -33.71 -10.43 47.69
CA ILE A 784 -33.44 -9.25 48.51
C ILE A 784 -33.73 -9.57 49.98
N PRO A 785 -32.71 -9.85 50.82
CA PRO A 785 -32.92 -10.06 52.24
C PRO A 785 -33.09 -8.73 52.99
N SER A 786 -33.68 -8.77 54.19
CA SER A 786 -33.70 -7.61 55.10
C SER A 786 -32.36 -7.34 55.76
N THR A 787 -31.51 -8.36 55.89
CA THR A 787 -30.13 -8.32 56.39
C THR A 787 -29.43 -9.61 55.99
N THR A 788 -28.11 -9.55 55.77
CA THR A 788 -27.25 -10.72 55.60
C THR A 788 -26.52 -11.11 56.89
N GLU A 789 -26.62 -10.30 57.95
CA GLU A 789 -25.92 -10.49 59.22
C GLU A 789 -26.89 -10.42 60.43
N PRO A 790 -27.85 -11.36 60.56
CA PRO A 790 -28.75 -11.42 61.71
C PRO A 790 -28.07 -12.06 62.94
N SER A 791 -28.56 -11.76 64.15
CA SER A 791 -28.21 -12.59 65.31
C SER A 791 -29.01 -13.90 65.32
N VAL A 792 -28.52 -14.91 66.04
CA VAL A 792 -29.26 -16.17 66.26
C VAL A 792 -30.70 -15.89 66.72
N ASN A 793 -31.67 -16.58 66.11
CA ASN A 793 -33.12 -16.41 66.25
C ASN A 793 -33.71 -15.09 65.73
N ASP A 794 -32.96 -14.16 65.13
CA ASP A 794 -33.55 -12.98 64.50
C ASP A 794 -34.38 -13.33 63.27
N ARG A 795 -35.38 -12.49 62.99
CA ARG A 795 -36.26 -12.67 61.82
C ARG A 795 -35.63 -12.02 60.60
N VAL A 796 -35.24 -12.82 59.62
CA VAL A 796 -34.84 -12.33 58.30
C VAL A 796 -36.04 -12.45 57.35
N THR A 797 -36.34 -11.41 56.61
CA THR A 797 -37.35 -11.47 55.53
C THR A 797 -36.66 -11.45 54.18
N PHE A 798 -37.12 -12.27 53.26
CA PHE A 798 -36.64 -12.36 51.89
C PHE A 798 -37.76 -11.96 50.96
N ARG A 799 -37.49 -10.99 50.07
CA ARG A 799 -38.41 -10.58 49.00
C ARG A 799 -37.75 -10.86 47.66
N VAL A 800 -38.56 -11.18 46.65
CA VAL A 800 -38.10 -11.38 45.28
C VAL A 800 -38.24 -10.09 44.49
N GLU A 801 -37.22 -9.75 43.71
CA GLU A 801 -37.31 -8.83 42.58
C GLU A 801 -37.47 -9.63 41.29
N ASP A 802 -38.51 -9.32 40.51
CA ASP A 802 -38.74 -9.92 39.19
C ASP A 802 -37.84 -9.23 38.16
N THR A 803 -36.97 -10.02 37.52
CA THR A 803 -36.02 -9.56 36.50
C THR A 803 -36.27 -10.24 35.15
N SER A 804 -37.40 -10.94 34.96
CA SER A 804 -37.66 -11.73 33.74
C SER A 804 -37.86 -10.90 32.47
N GLY A 805 -38.01 -9.57 32.56
CA GLY A 805 -38.21 -8.68 31.41
C GLY A 805 -39.60 -8.79 30.77
N ASN A 806 -39.78 -8.15 29.61
CA ASN A 806 -41.07 -8.13 28.90
C ASN A 806 -41.37 -9.50 28.23
N GLU A 807 -42.65 -9.87 28.18
CA GLU A 807 -43.18 -11.14 27.63
C GLU A 807 -42.83 -12.45 28.38
N ARG A 808 -42.02 -12.37 29.44
CA ARG A 808 -41.83 -13.45 30.43
C ARG A 808 -42.49 -13.07 31.75
N TRP A 809 -43.03 -14.05 32.46
CA TRP A 809 -43.49 -13.88 33.85
C TRP A 809 -43.16 -15.10 34.67
N ILE A 810 -42.82 -14.88 35.94
CA ILE A 810 -42.50 -15.94 36.89
C ILE A 810 -43.76 -16.79 37.18
N ASP A 811 -43.69 -18.08 36.86
CA ASP A 811 -44.74 -19.07 37.11
C ASP A 811 -44.60 -19.72 38.50
N SER A 812 -43.36 -19.96 38.96
CA SER A 812 -43.09 -20.48 40.32
C SER A 812 -41.77 -20.00 40.92
N LEU A 813 -41.73 -19.98 42.26
CA LEU A 813 -40.58 -19.58 43.08
C LEU A 813 -40.38 -20.57 44.23
N GLU A 814 -39.24 -21.23 44.26
CA GLU A 814 -38.85 -22.22 45.28
C GLU A 814 -37.61 -21.73 46.03
N TRP A 815 -37.59 -21.91 47.36
CA TRP A 815 -36.52 -21.43 48.24
C TRP A 815 -35.90 -22.57 49.03
N THR A 816 -34.58 -22.50 49.25
CA THR A 816 -33.88 -23.24 50.30
C THR A 816 -33.06 -22.27 51.15
N PHE A 817 -33.06 -22.44 52.48
CA PHE A 817 -32.40 -21.50 53.40
C PHE A 817 -31.02 -21.99 53.89
N GLY A 818 -30.48 -23.07 53.33
CA GLY A 818 -29.17 -23.61 53.73
C GLY A 818 -29.15 -24.40 55.05
N ASP A 819 -30.21 -24.37 55.85
CA ASP A 819 -30.37 -25.14 57.09
C ASP A 819 -31.24 -26.41 56.94
N GLY A 820 -31.58 -26.75 55.70
CA GLY A 820 -32.45 -27.88 55.35
C GLY A 820 -33.94 -27.53 55.30
N THR A 821 -34.33 -26.29 55.58
CA THR A 821 -35.71 -25.82 55.39
C THR A 821 -35.94 -25.24 53.99
N THR A 822 -37.19 -25.30 53.52
CA THR A 822 -37.62 -24.81 52.21
C THR A 822 -38.90 -23.98 52.30
N ALA A 823 -39.15 -23.14 51.30
CA ALA A 823 -40.38 -22.37 51.18
C ALA A 823 -40.70 -22.08 49.70
N GLU A 824 -41.86 -21.46 49.44
CA GLU A 824 -42.30 -21.05 48.11
C GLU A 824 -42.82 -19.60 48.14
N GLY A 825 -42.83 -18.95 46.98
CA GLY A 825 -43.50 -17.67 46.77
C GLY A 825 -42.62 -16.42 46.91
N TRP A 826 -43.23 -15.26 46.63
CA TRP A 826 -42.58 -13.95 46.46
C TRP A 826 -42.02 -13.31 47.73
N PHE A 827 -42.47 -13.78 48.90
CA PHE A 827 -42.10 -13.22 50.19
C PHE A 827 -42.02 -14.32 51.25
N ASN A 828 -40.87 -14.43 51.90
CA ASN A 828 -40.62 -15.39 52.96
C ASN A 828 -40.02 -14.73 54.20
N ALA A 829 -40.17 -15.38 55.34
CA ALA A 829 -39.50 -14.98 56.58
C ALA A 829 -38.95 -16.21 57.28
N HIS A 830 -37.68 -16.15 57.68
CA HIS A 830 -36.96 -17.26 58.28
C HIS A 830 -36.22 -16.84 59.55
N ARG A 831 -35.88 -17.83 60.40
CA ARG A 831 -35.06 -17.66 61.61
C ARG A 831 -34.10 -18.83 61.71
N TYR A 832 -32.83 -18.54 62.00
CA TYR A 832 -31.80 -19.56 62.17
C TYR A 832 -31.59 -19.85 63.66
N ASP A 833 -31.61 -21.13 64.03
CA ASP A 833 -31.52 -21.58 65.43
C ASP A 833 -30.07 -21.67 65.95
N GLU A 834 -29.08 -21.67 65.05
CA GLU A 834 -27.65 -21.76 65.34
C GLU A 834 -26.87 -20.67 64.58
N SER A 835 -25.69 -20.29 65.09
CA SER A 835 -24.75 -19.39 64.41
C SER A 835 -24.05 -20.14 63.28
N GLY A 836 -23.80 -19.47 62.15
CA GLY A 836 -23.14 -20.09 61.00
C GLY A 836 -23.39 -19.34 59.69
N GLU A 837 -22.79 -19.83 58.61
CA GLU A 837 -23.04 -19.32 57.26
C GLU A 837 -24.08 -20.19 56.55
N TYR A 838 -25.15 -19.56 56.07
CA TYR A 838 -26.26 -20.22 55.41
C TYR A 838 -26.43 -19.67 53.99
N THR A 839 -26.29 -20.52 52.98
CA THR A 839 -26.56 -20.16 51.59
C THR A 839 -28.05 -20.26 51.31
N VAL A 840 -28.70 -19.11 51.12
CA VAL A 840 -30.08 -19.01 50.69
C VAL A 840 -30.11 -19.09 49.17
N THR A 841 -30.90 -20.01 48.64
CA THR A 841 -31.04 -20.25 47.20
C THR A 841 -32.49 -20.03 46.79
N LEU A 842 -32.71 -19.23 45.75
CA LEU A 842 -34.00 -19.01 45.10
C LEU A 842 -33.95 -19.62 43.70
N THR A 843 -34.81 -20.57 43.41
CA THR A 843 -35.02 -21.09 42.06
C THR A 843 -36.32 -20.54 41.51
N ALA A 844 -36.24 -19.81 40.40
CA ALA A 844 -37.38 -19.24 39.70
C ALA A 844 -37.62 -19.98 38.39
N THR A 845 -38.89 -20.26 38.09
CA THR A 845 -39.33 -20.82 36.80
C THR A 845 -40.29 -19.84 36.14
N ASP A 846 -40.05 -19.48 34.88
CA ASP A 846 -40.97 -18.63 34.11
C ASP A 846 -42.05 -19.43 33.36
N ASN A 847 -42.91 -18.69 32.65
CA ASN A 847 -44.00 -19.22 31.83
C ASN A 847 -43.56 -20.00 30.58
N THR A 848 -42.27 -19.99 30.24
CA THR A 848 -41.68 -20.83 29.17
C THR A 848 -41.14 -22.14 29.72
N GLY A 849 -41.05 -22.29 31.05
CA GLY A 849 -40.44 -23.43 31.71
C GLY A 849 -38.95 -23.25 31.99
N THR A 850 -38.37 -22.11 31.60
CA THR A 850 -36.96 -21.77 31.87
C THR A 850 -36.73 -21.59 33.36
N LYS A 851 -35.64 -22.17 33.87
CA LYS A 851 -35.27 -22.10 35.30
C LYS A 851 -33.94 -21.38 35.49
N THR A 852 -33.92 -20.43 36.41
CA THR A 852 -32.67 -19.78 36.87
C THR A 852 -32.61 -19.79 38.39
N THR A 853 -31.41 -19.62 38.94
CA THR A 853 -31.17 -19.64 40.38
C THR A 853 -30.38 -18.41 40.80
N ASP A 854 -30.82 -17.77 41.88
CA ASP A 854 -30.06 -16.73 42.58
C ASP A 854 -29.67 -17.21 43.99
N THR A 855 -28.50 -16.78 44.47
CA THR A 855 -28.00 -17.19 45.79
C THR A 855 -27.43 -16.03 46.59
N ILE A 856 -27.64 -16.07 47.90
CA ILE A 856 -27.03 -15.12 48.84
C ILE A 856 -26.58 -15.84 50.11
N THR A 857 -25.47 -15.40 50.68
CA THR A 857 -24.97 -15.92 51.96
C THR A 857 -25.49 -15.07 53.11
N VAL A 858 -26.06 -15.72 54.12
CA VAL A 858 -26.48 -15.12 55.39
C VAL A 858 -25.57 -15.63 56.50
N THR A 859 -24.85 -14.74 57.16
CA THR A 859 -23.91 -15.04 58.25
C THR A 859 -24.58 -14.71 59.59
N VAL A 860 -24.93 -15.76 60.35
CA VAL A 860 -25.65 -15.63 61.63
C VAL A 860 -24.66 -15.60 62.78
N GLU A 861 -24.68 -14.53 63.57
CA GLU A 861 -23.78 -14.32 64.73
C GLU A 861 -24.43 -14.51 66.11
#